data_AF-A0AAT9RVC4-F1
#
_entry.id   AF-A0AAT9RVC4-F1
#
_cell.length_a   1.000
_cell.length_b   1.000
_cell.length_c   1.000
_cell.angle_alpha   90.00
_cell.angle_beta   90.00
_cell.angle_gamma   90.00
#
_symmetry.space_group_name_H-M   'P 1'
#
loop_
_entity.id
_entity.type
_entity.pdbx_description
1 polymer ?
#
loop_
_entity_poly.entity_id
_entity_poly.type
_entity_poly.pdbx_seq_one_letter_code
_entity_poly.pdbx_strand_id
1 'polypeptide(L)'
;MPTDTTASSGQQSGKSGRKKGRKGRLLLIVLVLAIIGGVGFGAFWSVSTVRASFPQTKGSIALDGLSGPVDVKRDGYGIPQIYASSDEDLFMAQGYVQAQDRFYEMDVRRHMTAGRLSEMFGEGQVDNDEFLRTLGWHGIAEEEYEKTLSAETKKYLDAYAKGVNAYLAGKDGEEISLEYAALGFSNDYKPEEWTPVDSLAWLKAMAWDLRGNMQDEIDRALMTSRLGPRQIADLYPQYPYDRNKTIVQEGSYDELTETWSDGTGGSQSAQSTDGSTQGTGDTAGTGTGTAAGTSTDSGALQTQLDGLYNVLEDLPEAVGVNGNGIGSNSWVVSGDHTITGKPLLANDPHLSAQLPSVWYQMGLHCKAVSEKCQYDVAGYTFAGMPGVIIGHNADISWGMTNSGVDVTDLYLEKLTGDGYEYGRKVLPFDTREETIEVAGGTSKKIVVRTTNNGPLLSDRNDELVQVGKKATVDQDAPDRGDGYGIALRWTALDPGTSMDAVFAMNRAANWEDFRAAAALFDVPSQNLTYADTEGNIGYQLPGRIPTRGEGDGSVPAPGWDTTYRWTGYIDQDELPYEYNPERGYIVTANQAVVGEKYPYTLTKDWGYGTRAQRITSLIESKIKGGGKISTDDMRQMQMDNSSEIAKLLVPLLLKIDVNDKEVRQAQKLLEGWDYTQDADSAAAAYFNSVWRNILKLAFGDKLPKELRVEGQCLSVEPVGTTGPADEDQRVRECGKRDADQAQPDGGDRWFEVVRRIIDDEDNDWWSTPKTRTQKAVDTRDELFKRAMRDARWELTAKLGKDIDTWNWGRLHRLFLKNQTLGTEGPGFLQYMLNRGPWKLGGGEATVNATGWNAAGGYEVVWVPSMRMVVNLGDLDKSKWINLTGASGHAYNAHYTDQTDKWAKGELLTWSFSDKAVESDTSDTLLLKP
;
A
#
# COMPACT_ATOMS: atom_id res chain seq x y z
N MET A 1 12.57 97.15 15.18
CA MET A 1 11.36 97.97 15.41
C MET A 1 10.34 97.09 16.14
N PRO A 2 9.61 97.63 17.13
CA PRO A 2 9.64 97.21 18.55
C PRO A 2 8.40 96.32 18.89
N THR A 3 8.10 95.82 20.10
CA THR A 3 8.40 96.19 21.50
C THR A 3 7.90 95.07 22.44
N ASP A 4 8.59 94.92 23.57
CA ASP A 4 8.15 94.57 24.93
C ASP A 4 6.74 94.01 25.20
N THR A 5 6.67 92.97 26.04
CA THR A 5 6.23 93.12 27.45
C THR A 5 6.43 91.84 28.27
N THR A 6 7.08 92.00 29.41
CA THR A 6 7.26 91.04 30.50
C THR A 6 6.04 90.96 31.42
N ALA A 7 5.66 89.76 31.89
CA ALA A 7 5.29 89.50 33.30
C ALA A 7 5.12 87.99 33.65
N SER A 8 5.94 87.57 34.62
CA SER A 8 5.63 86.75 35.80
C SER A 8 5.31 85.23 35.74
N SER A 9 6.12 84.52 36.55
CA SER A 9 5.84 83.40 37.46
C SER A 9 5.59 81.99 36.92
N GLY A 10 6.52 81.08 37.27
CA GLY A 10 6.27 79.63 37.24
C GLY A 10 7.53 78.75 37.16
N GLN A 11 8.52 78.95 38.04
CA GLN A 11 9.70 78.07 38.08
C GLN A 11 9.39 76.82 38.92
N GLN A 12 9.08 75.69 38.27
CA GLN A 12 9.23 74.35 38.86
C GLN A 12 10.40 73.62 38.19
N SER A 13 11.31 73.08 39.00
CA SER A 13 12.49 72.37 38.51
C SER A 13 12.10 71.08 37.80
N GLY A 14 12.27 71.01 36.49
CA GLY A 14 12.24 69.76 35.74
C GLY A 14 13.45 68.89 36.11
N LYS A 15 13.25 67.89 36.97
CA LYS A 15 14.25 66.85 37.23
C LYS A 15 14.60 66.13 35.92
N SER A 16 15.87 66.21 35.55
CA SER A 16 16.51 65.47 34.46
C SER A 16 16.06 63.99 34.40
N GLY A 17 15.27 63.65 33.39
CA GLY A 17 14.75 62.31 33.09
C GLY A 17 15.80 61.31 32.57
N ARG A 18 17.09 61.47 32.88
CA ARG A 18 18.17 60.65 32.30
C ARG A 18 18.37 59.27 32.97
N LYS A 19 17.66 58.96 34.06
CA LYS A 19 17.75 57.66 34.77
C LYS A 19 16.70 56.60 34.34
N LYS A 20 15.56 56.98 33.73
CA LYS A 20 14.52 56.01 33.31
C LYS A 20 14.88 55.25 32.03
N GLY A 21 15.55 55.87 31.06
CA GLY A 21 15.94 55.20 29.80
C GLY A 21 17.06 54.17 29.95
N ARG A 22 17.95 54.30 30.95
CA ARG A 22 19.07 53.38 31.17
C ARG A 22 18.61 52.03 31.74
N LYS A 23 17.59 52.04 32.62
CA LYS A 23 16.97 50.81 33.15
C LYS A 23 16.16 50.08 32.07
N GLY A 24 15.41 50.80 31.23
CA GLY A 24 14.68 50.22 30.09
C GLY A 24 15.60 49.59 29.05
N ARG A 25 16.72 50.25 28.70
CA ARG A 25 17.76 49.67 27.82
C ARG A 25 18.42 48.43 28.42
N LEU A 26 18.70 48.43 29.72
CA LEU A 26 19.31 47.28 30.38
C LEU A 26 18.35 46.07 30.39
N LEU A 27 17.06 46.29 30.67
CA LEU A 27 16.03 45.26 30.61
C LEU A 27 15.87 44.70 29.18
N LEU A 28 15.87 45.55 28.16
CA LEU A 28 15.82 45.12 26.76
C LEU A 28 17.05 44.28 26.39
N ILE A 29 18.25 44.69 26.80
CA ILE A 29 19.49 43.94 26.53
C ILE A 29 19.47 42.59 27.24
N VAL A 30 19.02 42.54 28.49
CA VAL A 30 18.87 41.27 29.23
C VAL A 30 17.82 40.37 28.58
N LEU A 31 16.68 40.92 28.13
CA LEU A 31 15.66 40.17 27.41
C LEU A 31 16.22 39.62 26.08
N VAL A 32 16.93 40.43 25.31
CA VAL A 32 17.56 40.00 24.05
C VAL A 32 18.63 38.95 24.30
N LEU A 33 19.47 39.09 25.33
CA LEU A 33 20.46 38.07 25.70
C LEU A 33 19.81 36.79 26.24
N ALA A 34 18.69 36.89 26.95
CA ALA A 34 17.92 35.73 27.40
C ALA A 34 17.23 35.02 26.22
N ILE A 35 16.73 35.76 25.23
CA ILE A 35 16.19 35.20 23.99
C ILE A 35 17.31 34.55 23.18
N ILE A 36 18.45 35.23 22.97
CA ILE A 36 19.61 34.66 22.26
C ILE A 36 20.16 33.44 23.01
N GLY A 37 20.25 33.50 24.34
CA GLY A 37 20.66 32.39 25.18
C GLY A 37 19.68 31.23 25.13
N GLY A 38 18.38 31.49 25.18
CA GLY A 38 17.31 30.49 25.05
C GLY A 38 17.25 29.86 23.66
N VAL A 39 17.41 30.66 22.60
CA VAL A 39 17.50 30.17 21.21
C VAL A 39 18.79 29.39 20.99
N GLY A 40 19.92 29.85 21.52
CA GLY A 40 21.20 29.16 21.41
C GLY A 40 21.24 27.85 22.19
N PHE A 41 20.69 27.84 23.41
CA PHE A 41 20.55 26.62 24.22
C PHE A 41 19.53 25.66 23.60
N GLY A 42 18.38 26.17 23.13
CA GLY A 42 17.37 25.38 22.42
C GLY A 42 17.93 24.76 21.14
N ALA A 43 18.65 25.52 20.31
CA ALA A 43 19.29 25.01 19.11
C ALA A 43 20.39 23.97 19.43
N PHE A 44 21.21 24.20 20.46
CA PHE A 44 22.20 23.22 20.91
C PHE A 44 21.55 21.93 21.40
N TRP A 45 20.53 22.04 22.25
CA TRP A 45 19.78 20.89 22.77
C TRP A 45 19.12 20.12 21.61
N SER A 46 18.39 20.79 20.71
CA SER A 46 17.78 20.15 19.54
C SER A 46 18.80 19.46 18.63
N VAL A 47 19.95 20.09 18.33
CA VAL A 47 21.00 19.46 17.51
C VAL A 47 21.64 18.28 18.23
N SER A 48 21.83 18.39 19.56
CA SER A 48 22.39 17.32 20.38
C SER A 48 21.44 16.12 20.43
N THR A 49 20.15 16.33 20.70
CA THR A 49 19.13 15.27 20.75
C THR A 49 18.96 14.59 19.41
N VAL A 50 18.85 15.34 18.30
CA VAL A 50 18.74 14.77 16.95
C VAL A 50 19.97 13.93 16.58
N ARG A 51 21.17 14.39 16.94
CA ARG A 51 22.41 13.64 16.64
C ARG A 51 22.64 12.46 17.58
N ALA A 52 22.07 12.49 18.78
CA ALA A 52 22.20 11.41 19.74
C ALA A 52 21.48 10.14 19.26
N SER A 53 20.40 10.28 18.49
CA SER A 53 19.68 9.13 17.92
C SER A 53 20.39 8.50 16.72
N PHE A 54 21.38 9.17 16.11
CA PHE A 54 21.98 8.69 14.87
C PHE A 54 22.75 7.38 15.04
N PRO A 55 22.71 6.49 14.02
CA PRO A 55 23.41 5.22 14.06
C PRO A 55 24.92 5.40 14.23
N GLN A 56 25.53 4.57 15.06
CA GLN A 56 26.98 4.39 15.09
C GLN A 56 27.39 3.43 13.96
N THR A 57 27.89 3.98 12.85
CA THR A 57 28.28 3.23 11.65
C THR A 57 29.77 2.89 11.58
N LYS A 58 30.57 3.35 12.55
CA LYS A 58 32.03 3.18 12.58
C LYS A 58 32.54 2.58 13.89
N GLY A 59 33.70 1.95 13.81
CA GLY A 59 34.46 1.50 14.97
C GLY A 59 34.09 0.09 15.37
N SER A 60 33.99 -0.18 16.67
CA SER A 60 33.54 -1.49 17.15
C SER A 60 32.61 -1.39 18.35
N ILE A 61 31.64 -2.28 18.41
CA ILE A 61 30.66 -2.41 19.48
C ILE A 61 30.72 -3.84 20.02
N ALA A 62 30.67 -4.01 21.34
CA ALA A 62 30.46 -5.31 21.96
C ALA A 62 28.97 -5.63 21.92
N LEU A 63 28.63 -6.80 21.38
CA LEU A 63 27.27 -7.27 21.17
C LEU A 63 27.14 -8.66 21.79
N ASP A 64 26.64 -8.69 23.02
CA ASP A 64 26.59 -9.90 23.83
C ASP A 64 25.81 -11.02 23.15
N GLY A 65 26.48 -12.17 23.03
CA GLY A 65 25.85 -13.40 22.55
C GLY A 65 25.98 -13.66 21.06
N LEU A 66 26.82 -12.89 20.36
CA LEU A 66 27.46 -13.36 19.12
C LEU A 66 28.40 -14.53 19.42
N SER A 67 28.54 -15.44 18.46
CA SER A 67 29.51 -16.55 18.51
C SER A 67 30.88 -16.16 17.94
N GLY A 68 30.91 -15.14 17.07
CA GLY A 68 32.11 -14.61 16.44
C GLY A 68 31.95 -13.16 15.96
N PRO A 69 33.02 -12.57 15.39
CA PRO A 69 32.99 -11.19 14.91
C PRO A 69 32.16 -11.03 13.63
N VAL A 70 31.31 -10.01 13.60
CA VAL A 70 30.51 -9.61 12.44
C VAL A 70 30.98 -8.27 11.90
N ASP A 71 31.30 -8.22 10.62
CA ASP A 71 31.69 -6.98 9.93
C ASP A 71 30.46 -6.38 9.25
N VAL A 72 30.16 -5.12 9.54
CA VAL A 72 29.08 -4.37 8.90
C VAL A 72 29.68 -3.25 8.09
N LYS A 73 29.61 -3.37 6.77
CA LYS A 73 30.14 -2.39 5.81
C LYS A 73 29.00 -1.58 5.22
N ARG A 74 29.12 -0.26 5.15
CA ARG A 74 28.11 0.62 4.54
C ARG A 74 28.68 1.38 3.36
N ASP A 75 27.92 1.47 2.29
CA ASP A 75 28.27 2.27 1.12
C ASP A 75 28.03 3.78 1.35
N GLY A 76 28.17 4.60 0.30
CA GLY A 76 27.94 6.05 0.37
C GLY A 76 26.47 6.48 0.53
N TYR A 77 25.51 5.54 0.45
CA TYR A 77 24.07 5.75 0.67
C TYR A 77 23.60 5.09 1.98
N GLY A 78 24.54 4.60 2.80
CA GLY A 78 24.24 3.99 4.09
C GLY A 78 23.72 2.56 4.02
N ILE A 79 23.81 1.89 2.87
CA ILE A 79 23.30 0.52 2.68
C ILE A 79 24.24 -0.49 3.33
N PRO A 80 23.80 -1.28 4.33
CA PRO A 80 24.67 -2.22 5.02
C PRO A 80 24.84 -3.54 4.26
N GLN A 81 26.07 -4.04 4.30
CA GLN A 81 26.49 -5.39 3.89
C GLN A 81 27.07 -6.06 5.15
N ILE A 82 26.40 -7.10 5.64
CA ILE A 82 26.73 -7.77 6.92
C ILE A 82 27.47 -9.08 6.63
N TYR A 83 28.63 -9.26 7.27
CA TYR A 83 29.48 -10.44 7.09
C TYR A 83 29.66 -11.22 8.40
N ALA A 84 29.11 -12.44 8.47
CA ALA A 84 29.18 -13.30 9.66
C ALA A 84 29.74 -14.70 9.34
N SER A 85 29.96 -15.53 10.37
CA SER A 85 30.42 -16.93 10.22
C SER A 85 29.40 -17.98 10.66
N SER A 86 28.22 -17.54 11.11
CA SER A 86 27.05 -18.36 11.39
C SER A 86 25.78 -17.61 10.99
N ASP A 87 24.72 -18.33 10.69
CA ASP A 87 23.41 -17.74 10.39
C ASP A 87 22.88 -16.92 11.57
N GLU A 88 23.06 -17.42 12.80
CA GLU A 88 22.60 -16.74 14.02
C GLU A 88 23.27 -15.39 14.20
N ASP A 89 24.59 -15.31 14.01
CA ASP A 89 25.32 -14.04 14.12
C ASP A 89 24.91 -13.08 13.00
N LEU A 90 24.58 -13.61 11.81
CA LEU A 90 24.10 -12.83 10.67
C LEU A 90 22.74 -12.18 10.97
N PHE A 91 21.76 -12.96 11.43
CA PHE A 91 20.42 -12.46 11.74
C PHE A 91 20.39 -11.61 13.00
N MET A 92 21.20 -11.92 14.02
CA MET A 92 21.38 -11.05 15.18
C MET A 92 21.97 -9.69 14.80
N ALA A 93 22.97 -9.66 13.92
CA ALA A 93 23.49 -8.40 13.40
C ALA A 93 22.48 -7.66 12.51
N GLN A 94 21.68 -8.38 11.72
CA GLN A 94 20.60 -7.79 10.93
C GLN A 94 19.60 -7.03 11.82
N GLY A 95 19.12 -7.67 12.89
CA GLY A 95 18.20 -7.05 13.85
C GLY A 95 18.80 -5.82 14.52
N TYR A 96 20.06 -5.92 14.97
CA TYR A 96 20.77 -4.79 15.58
C TYR A 96 20.89 -3.60 14.62
N VAL A 97 21.28 -3.86 13.37
CA VAL A 97 21.48 -2.84 12.33
C VAL A 97 20.16 -2.18 11.94
N GLN A 98 19.10 -2.94 11.71
CA GLN A 98 17.80 -2.36 11.37
C GLN A 98 17.22 -1.54 12.52
N ALA A 99 17.35 -2.00 13.77
CA ALA A 99 16.93 -1.22 14.93
C ALA A 99 17.72 0.09 15.02
N GLN A 100 19.03 0.04 14.79
CA GLN A 100 19.87 1.23 14.76
C GLN A 100 19.40 2.28 13.74
N ASP A 101 18.95 1.84 12.57
CA ASP A 101 18.59 2.72 11.47
C ASP A 101 17.12 3.16 11.50
N ARG A 102 16.19 2.31 12.00
CA ARG A 102 14.74 2.47 11.82
C ARG A 102 13.86 1.94 12.98
N PHE A 103 14.36 1.82 14.22
CA PHE A 103 13.57 1.21 15.30
C PHE A 103 12.21 1.86 15.55
N TYR A 104 12.07 3.20 15.45
CA TYR A 104 10.75 3.84 15.62
C TYR A 104 9.71 3.35 14.60
N GLU A 105 10.11 3.14 13.33
CA GLU A 105 9.24 2.56 12.31
C GLU A 105 8.83 1.13 12.70
N MET A 106 9.78 0.32 13.18
CA MET A 106 9.53 -1.05 13.64
C MET A 106 8.54 -1.09 14.81
N ASP A 107 8.73 -0.21 15.78
CA ASP A 107 7.92 -0.14 17.00
C ASP A 107 6.47 0.25 16.70
N VAL A 108 6.27 1.28 15.88
CA VAL A 108 4.93 1.69 15.43
C VAL A 108 4.24 0.54 14.70
N ARG A 109 4.96 -0.16 13.81
CA ARG A 109 4.41 -1.28 13.05
C ARG A 109 3.96 -2.43 13.95
N ARG A 110 4.76 -2.84 14.96
CA ARG A 110 4.32 -3.90 15.88
C ARG A 110 3.04 -3.49 16.63
N HIS A 111 2.92 -2.23 17.07
CA HIS A 111 1.73 -1.74 17.78
C HIS A 111 0.51 -1.76 16.88
N MET A 112 0.65 -1.32 15.64
CA MET A 112 -0.41 -1.42 14.65
C MET A 112 -0.81 -2.89 14.41
N THR A 113 0.14 -3.79 14.14
CA THR A 113 -0.22 -5.21 13.89
C THR A 113 -0.80 -5.93 15.10
N ALA A 114 -0.52 -5.43 16.32
CA ALA A 114 -1.07 -5.95 17.56
C ALA A 114 -2.36 -5.26 18.00
N GLY A 115 -2.84 -4.21 17.31
CA GLY A 115 -3.93 -3.36 17.76
C GLY A 115 -3.64 -2.75 19.14
N ARG A 116 -2.54 -1.99 19.22
CA ARG A 116 -2.00 -1.30 20.40
C ARG A 116 -1.55 0.15 20.10
N LEU A 117 -1.96 0.75 18.98
CA LEU A 117 -1.58 2.12 18.63
C LEU A 117 -2.08 3.15 19.67
N SER A 118 -3.19 2.89 20.36
CA SER A 118 -3.70 3.77 21.41
C SER A 118 -2.77 3.85 22.63
N GLU A 119 -1.89 2.87 22.81
CA GLU A 119 -0.84 2.91 23.83
C GLU A 119 0.27 3.92 23.49
N MET A 120 0.46 4.23 22.20
CA MET A 120 1.42 5.23 21.73
C MET A 120 0.79 6.60 21.54
N PHE A 121 -0.42 6.66 20.98
CA PHE A 121 -1.03 7.90 20.47
C PHE A 121 -2.34 8.30 21.18
N GLY A 122 -2.85 7.47 22.09
CA GLY A 122 -4.04 7.78 22.91
C GLY A 122 -5.37 7.47 22.24
N GLU A 123 -6.42 8.13 22.70
CA GLU A 123 -7.83 7.80 22.40
C GLU A 123 -8.18 7.79 20.91
N GLY A 124 -7.52 8.62 20.10
CA GLY A 124 -7.78 8.70 18.66
C GLY A 124 -7.45 7.43 17.87
N GLN A 125 -6.76 6.45 18.47
CA GLN A 125 -6.41 5.17 17.83
C GLN A 125 -7.22 3.98 18.34
N VAL A 126 -8.14 4.20 19.29
CA VAL A 126 -8.89 3.11 19.92
C VAL A 126 -9.69 2.32 18.89
N ASP A 127 -10.39 2.97 17.97
CA ASP A 127 -11.23 2.28 17.00
C ASP A 127 -10.38 1.42 16.03
N ASN A 128 -9.18 1.90 15.66
CA ASN A 128 -8.19 1.13 14.88
C ASN A 128 -7.77 -0.13 15.63
N ASP A 129 -7.43 0.02 16.90
CA ASP A 129 -7.04 -1.10 17.76
C ASP A 129 -8.17 -2.11 17.94
N GLU A 130 -9.43 -1.67 18.11
CA GLU A 130 -10.56 -2.57 18.25
C GLU A 130 -10.78 -3.45 17.02
N PHE A 131 -10.65 -2.88 15.82
CA PHE A 131 -10.78 -3.62 14.58
C PHE A 131 -9.64 -4.62 14.38
N LEU A 132 -8.39 -4.19 14.61
CA LEU A 132 -7.21 -5.06 14.51
C LEU A 132 -7.24 -6.19 15.55
N ARG A 133 -7.70 -5.90 16.77
CA ARG A 133 -7.94 -6.92 17.81
C ARG A 133 -9.08 -7.86 17.46
N THR A 134 -10.07 -7.40 16.70
CA THR A 134 -11.13 -8.26 16.16
C THR A 134 -10.57 -9.25 15.14
N LEU A 135 -9.68 -8.80 14.25
CA LEU A 135 -8.96 -9.68 13.32
C LEU A 135 -8.02 -10.66 14.04
N GLY A 136 -7.31 -10.21 15.08
CA GLY A 136 -6.48 -11.08 15.92
C GLY A 136 -5.13 -11.47 15.31
N TRP A 137 -4.54 -10.64 14.45
CA TRP A 137 -3.30 -10.95 13.73
C TRP A 137 -2.14 -11.41 14.63
N HIS A 138 -1.93 -10.71 15.75
CA HIS A 138 -0.86 -11.05 16.69
C HIS A 138 -1.04 -12.46 17.28
N GLY A 139 -2.27 -12.85 17.64
CA GLY A 139 -2.55 -14.20 18.15
C GLY A 139 -2.32 -15.29 17.10
N ILE A 140 -2.63 -15.03 15.83
CA ILE A 140 -2.32 -15.95 14.72
C ILE A 140 -0.81 -16.05 14.52
N ALA A 141 -0.08 -14.93 14.57
CA ALA A 141 1.38 -14.92 14.45
C ALA A 141 2.07 -15.67 15.61
N GLU A 142 1.53 -15.57 16.83
CA GLU A 142 1.97 -16.36 17.97
C GLU A 142 1.76 -17.86 17.71
N GLU A 143 0.57 -18.25 17.23
CA GLU A 143 0.30 -19.65 16.89
C GLU A 143 1.20 -20.17 15.76
N GLU A 144 1.49 -19.36 14.74
CA GLU A 144 2.46 -19.70 13.69
C GLU A 144 3.84 -19.98 14.26
N TYR A 145 4.35 -19.07 15.08
CA TYR A 145 5.64 -19.22 15.74
C TYR A 145 5.67 -20.46 16.62
N GLU A 146 4.64 -20.71 17.43
CA GLU A 146 4.64 -21.83 18.37
C GLU A 146 4.47 -23.18 17.69
N LYS A 147 3.56 -23.30 16.72
CA LYS A 147 3.04 -24.60 16.25
C LYS A 147 3.35 -24.93 14.80
N THR A 148 3.57 -23.92 13.94
CA THR A 148 3.63 -24.13 12.48
C THR A 148 5.03 -24.03 11.91
N LEU A 149 5.79 -22.99 12.28
CA LEU A 149 7.09 -22.71 11.67
C LEU A 149 8.14 -23.77 12.00
N SER A 150 9.08 -23.97 11.07
CA SER A 150 10.22 -24.86 11.27
C SER A 150 11.12 -24.40 12.43
N ALA A 151 11.83 -25.35 13.07
CA ALA A 151 12.78 -25.03 14.13
C ALA A 151 13.93 -24.10 13.66
N GLU A 152 14.28 -24.21 12.38
CA GLU A 152 15.29 -23.36 11.75
C GLU A 152 14.82 -21.91 11.63
N THR A 153 13.59 -21.68 11.14
CA THR A 153 12.99 -20.34 11.06
C THR A 153 12.84 -19.69 12.42
N LYS A 154 12.38 -20.43 13.44
CA LYS A 154 12.28 -19.91 14.82
C LYS A 154 13.63 -19.44 15.34
N LYS A 155 14.67 -20.24 15.11
CA LYS A 155 16.06 -19.93 15.48
C LYS A 155 16.55 -18.62 14.85
N TYR A 156 16.22 -18.35 13.58
CA TYR A 156 16.59 -17.10 12.92
C TYR A 156 15.80 -15.89 13.44
N LEU A 157 14.49 -16.05 13.68
CA LEU A 157 13.66 -15.01 14.29
C LEU A 157 14.12 -14.66 15.71
N ASP A 158 14.50 -15.66 16.51
CA ASP A 158 15.05 -15.47 17.85
C ASP A 158 16.38 -14.70 17.82
N ALA A 159 17.27 -15.07 16.90
CA ALA A 159 18.54 -14.38 16.71
C ALA A 159 18.31 -12.91 16.32
N TYR A 160 17.40 -12.66 15.37
CA TYR A 160 17.02 -11.32 14.95
C TYR A 160 16.47 -10.49 16.12
N ALA A 161 15.49 -11.02 16.87
CA ALA A 161 14.90 -10.34 18.02
C ALA A 161 15.95 -10.01 19.10
N LYS A 162 16.88 -10.93 19.38
CA LYS A 162 18.01 -10.70 20.28
C LYS A 162 18.88 -9.53 19.81
N GLY A 163 19.10 -9.42 18.50
CA GLY A 163 19.82 -8.30 17.89
C GLY A 163 19.14 -6.95 18.12
N VAL A 164 17.83 -6.89 17.87
CA VAL A 164 17.01 -5.70 18.14
C VAL A 164 17.08 -5.31 19.61
N ASN A 165 16.88 -6.28 20.52
CA ASN A 165 16.89 -6.02 21.97
C ASN A 165 18.26 -5.60 22.49
N ALA A 166 19.34 -6.10 21.89
CA ALA A 166 20.67 -5.67 22.24
C ALA A 166 20.96 -4.21 21.80
N TYR A 167 20.30 -3.70 20.76
CA TYR A 167 20.34 -2.27 20.45
C TYR A 167 19.56 -1.45 21.48
N LEU A 168 18.39 -1.92 21.92
CA LEU A 168 17.54 -1.23 22.91
C LEU A 168 18.13 -1.19 24.32
N ALA A 169 18.94 -2.20 24.67
CA ALA A 169 19.47 -2.37 26.01
C ALA A 169 20.18 -1.12 26.55
N GLY A 170 19.63 -0.56 27.63
CA GLY A 170 20.23 0.57 28.35
C GLY A 170 20.05 1.95 27.69
N LYS A 171 19.22 2.06 26.65
CA LYS A 171 18.87 3.34 26.01
C LYS A 171 17.56 3.91 26.52
N ASP A 172 17.50 5.23 26.65
CA ASP A 172 16.24 5.96 26.77
C ASP A 172 15.66 6.29 25.37
N GLY A 173 14.35 6.55 25.29
CA GLY A 173 13.66 6.77 24.01
C GLY A 173 14.26 7.87 23.13
N GLU A 174 14.72 8.97 23.72
CA GLU A 174 15.37 10.07 22.98
C GLU A 174 16.73 9.71 22.37
N GLU A 175 17.39 8.66 22.88
CA GLU A 175 18.62 8.09 22.32
C GLU A 175 18.34 7.07 21.21
N ILE A 176 17.07 6.69 21.04
CA ILE A 176 16.59 5.78 19.99
C ILE A 176 16.07 6.58 18.81
N SER A 177 15.20 7.58 19.02
CA SER A 177 14.66 8.40 17.93
C SER A 177 14.11 9.74 18.43
N LEU A 178 14.12 10.75 17.55
CA LEU A 178 13.53 12.07 17.83
C LEU A 178 12.03 11.98 18.14
N GLU A 179 11.34 11.04 17.50
CA GLU A 179 9.90 10.81 17.61
C GLU A 179 9.51 10.37 19.03
N TYR A 180 10.36 9.59 19.73
CA TYR A 180 10.12 9.28 21.15
C TYR A 180 10.30 10.48 22.06
N ALA A 181 11.28 11.36 21.76
CA ALA A 181 11.41 12.62 22.48
C ALA A 181 10.16 13.50 22.29
N ALA A 182 9.53 13.44 21.10
CA ALA A 182 8.28 14.12 20.83
C ALA A 182 7.09 13.50 21.58
N LEU A 183 6.98 12.15 21.58
CA LEU A 183 5.95 11.42 22.34
C LEU A 183 6.05 11.65 23.85
N GLY A 184 7.27 11.81 24.37
CA GLY A 184 7.52 12.14 25.78
C GLY A 184 6.93 13.47 26.25
N PHE A 185 6.53 14.37 25.32
CA PHE A 185 5.76 15.57 25.67
C PHE A 185 4.27 15.31 25.86
N SER A 186 3.74 14.21 25.30
CA SER A 186 2.32 13.84 25.36
C SER A 186 2.02 12.72 26.36
N ASN A 187 2.89 11.73 26.51
CA ASN A 187 2.70 10.58 27.39
C ASN A 187 4.04 10.01 27.91
N ASP A 188 3.99 8.97 28.72
CA ASP A 188 5.13 8.28 29.32
C ASP A 188 5.49 6.95 28.63
N TYR A 189 5.13 6.81 27.35
CA TYR A 189 5.40 5.62 26.55
C TYR A 189 6.89 5.28 26.52
N LYS A 190 7.20 3.98 26.63
CA LYS A 190 8.56 3.44 26.52
C LYS A 190 8.59 2.23 25.61
N PRO A 191 9.59 2.12 24.72
CA PRO A 191 9.79 0.93 23.92
C PRO A 191 9.91 -0.36 24.74
N GLU A 192 9.15 -1.37 24.35
CA GLU A 192 9.22 -2.74 24.88
C GLU A 192 10.25 -3.59 24.12
N GLU A 193 10.66 -4.72 24.68
CA GLU A 193 11.49 -5.72 23.97
C GLU A 193 10.77 -6.24 22.72
N TRP A 194 11.53 -6.43 21.65
CA TRP A 194 11.09 -7.05 20.41
C TRP A 194 11.06 -8.57 20.56
N THR A 195 10.01 -9.18 20.02
CA THR A 195 9.79 -10.64 20.01
C THR A 195 9.80 -11.18 18.58
N PRO A 196 10.05 -12.49 18.38
CA PRO A 196 9.85 -13.15 17.09
C PRO A 196 8.46 -12.94 16.48
N VAL A 197 7.43 -12.87 17.33
CA VAL A 197 6.03 -12.68 16.92
C VAL A 197 5.81 -11.32 16.28
N ASP A 198 6.51 -10.27 16.74
CA ASP A 198 6.43 -8.93 16.14
C ASP A 198 6.88 -8.93 14.68
N SER A 199 7.90 -9.73 14.35
CA SER A 199 8.36 -9.90 12.96
C SER A 199 7.34 -10.63 12.09
N LEU A 200 6.64 -11.62 12.65
CA LEU A 200 5.65 -12.40 11.92
C LEU A 200 4.33 -11.65 11.73
N ALA A 201 3.91 -10.88 12.72
CA ALA A 201 2.69 -10.08 12.64
C ALA A 201 2.75 -9.07 11.47
N TRP A 202 3.95 -8.60 11.10
CA TRP A 202 4.15 -7.76 9.92
C TRP A 202 3.74 -8.43 8.60
N LEU A 203 3.98 -9.73 8.44
CA LEU A 203 3.53 -10.48 7.25
C LEU A 203 2.00 -10.44 7.11
N LYS A 204 1.25 -10.42 8.22
CA LYS A 204 -0.21 -10.32 8.21
C LYS A 204 -0.68 -8.97 7.70
N ALA A 205 -0.01 -7.89 8.11
CA ALA A 205 -0.31 -6.55 7.62
C ALA A 205 -0.08 -6.42 6.11
N MET A 206 1.01 -6.97 5.60
CA MET A 206 1.24 -7.04 4.15
C MET A 206 0.20 -7.92 3.43
N ALA A 207 -0.15 -9.06 4.03
CA ALA A 207 -1.13 -9.95 3.44
C ALA A 207 -2.52 -9.31 3.37
N TRP A 208 -2.89 -8.53 4.40
CA TRP A 208 -4.15 -7.78 4.44
C TRP A 208 -4.22 -6.90 3.21
N ASP A 209 -3.15 -6.21 2.94
CA ASP A 209 -3.05 -5.29 1.84
C ASP A 209 -3.17 -5.97 0.47
N LEU A 210 -2.64 -7.18 0.35
CA LEU A 210 -2.56 -7.96 -0.90
C LEU A 210 -3.66 -9.02 -1.02
N ARG A 211 -4.77 -8.85 -0.28
CA ARG A 211 -5.82 -9.87 -0.09
C ARG A 211 -6.76 -10.11 -1.28
N GLY A 212 -6.63 -9.34 -2.36
CA GLY A 212 -7.43 -9.49 -3.57
C GLY A 212 -8.54 -8.44 -3.68
N ASN A 213 -9.78 -8.88 -3.89
CA ASN A 213 -10.88 -8.06 -4.40
C ASN A 213 -11.90 -7.57 -3.34
N MET A 214 -11.63 -7.76 -2.05
CA MET A 214 -12.56 -7.39 -0.96
C MET A 214 -13.11 -5.96 -1.07
N GLN A 215 -12.31 -4.98 -1.49
CA GLN A 215 -12.80 -3.61 -1.66
C GLN A 215 -13.79 -3.48 -2.83
N ASP A 216 -13.54 -4.18 -3.93
CA ASP A 216 -14.45 -4.23 -5.08
C ASP A 216 -15.76 -4.96 -4.75
N GLU A 217 -15.69 -5.98 -3.90
CA GLU A 217 -16.85 -6.67 -3.33
C GLU A 217 -17.73 -5.72 -2.49
N ILE A 218 -17.12 -4.94 -1.58
CA ILE A 218 -17.78 -3.91 -0.79
C ILE A 218 -18.42 -2.84 -1.70
N ASP A 219 -17.66 -2.35 -2.67
CA ASP A 219 -18.11 -1.30 -3.59
C ASP A 219 -19.32 -1.76 -4.42
N ARG A 220 -19.32 -3.00 -4.93
CA ARG A 220 -20.48 -3.60 -5.61
C ARG A 220 -21.70 -3.65 -4.70
N ALA A 221 -21.55 -4.08 -3.45
CA ALA A 221 -22.67 -4.14 -2.50
C ALA A 221 -23.25 -2.75 -2.21
N LEU A 222 -22.40 -1.73 -2.03
CA LEU A 222 -22.82 -0.35 -1.76
C LEU A 222 -23.51 0.31 -2.98
N MET A 223 -23.07 0.00 -4.19
CA MET A 223 -23.62 0.54 -5.45
C MET A 223 -25.08 0.16 -5.71
N THR A 224 -25.55 -0.98 -5.18
CA THR A 224 -26.95 -1.45 -5.34
C THR A 224 -28.00 -0.45 -4.86
N SER A 225 -27.62 0.50 -3.99
CA SER A 225 -28.51 1.56 -3.50
C SER A 225 -28.90 2.59 -4.57
N ARG A 226 -28.11 2.72 -5.65
CA ARG A 226 -28.36 3.71 -6.73
C ARG A 226 -28.31 3.11 -8.13
N LEU A 227 -27.58 2.02 -8.32
CA LEU A 227 -27.33 1.42 -9.62
C LEU A 227 -28.04 0.07 -9.73
N GLY A 228 -28.64 -0.19 -10.89
CA GLY A 228 -29.19 -1.51 -11.22
C GLY A 228 -28.10 -2.53 -11.56
N PRO A 229 -28.40 -3.84 -11.57
CA PRO A 229 -27.41 -4.89 -11.83
C PRO A 229 -26.63 -4.72 -13.14
N ARG A 230 -27.30 -4.27 -14.22
CA ARG A 230 -26.65 -3.98 -15.51
C ARG A 230 -25.63 -2.85 -15.39
N GLN A 231 -25.98 -1.77 -14.70
CA GLN A 231 -25.08 -0.62 -14.52
C GLN A 231 -23.85 -1.02 -13.70
N ILE A 232 -24.03 -1.82 -12.64
CA ILE A 232 -22.91 -2.35 -11.87
C ILE A 232 -22.02 -3.23 -12.76
N ALA A 233 -22.61 -4.14 -13.55
CA ALA A 233 -21.85 -4.98 -14.48
C ALA A 233 -21.08 -4.19 -15.55
N ASP A 234 -21.59 -3.02 -15.98
CA ASP A 234 -20.88 -2.13 -16.90
C ASP A 234 -19.58 -1.57 -16.28
N LEU A 235 -19.54 -1.41 -14.94
CA LEU A 235 -18.39 -0.87 -14.19
C LEU A 235 -17.32 -1.92 -13.86
N TYR A 236 -17.62 -3.21 -14.04
CA TYR A 236 -16.69 -4.33 -13.83
C TYR A 236 -16.61 -5.20 -15.10
N PRO A 237 -15.97 -4.69 -16.18
CA PRO A 237 -15.79 -5.46 -17.39
C PRO A 237 -14.97 -6.74 -17.18
N GLN A 238 -15.14 -7.72 -18.06
CA GLN A 238 -14.24 -8.87 -18.11
C GLN A 238 -12.86 -8.46 -18.61
N TYR A 239 -11.83 -9.22 -18.22
CA TYR A 239 -10.46 -9.01 -18.70
C TYR A 239 -10.39 -9.12 -20.24
N PRO A 240 -9.73 -8.18 -20.95
CA PRO A 240 -9.70 -8.15 -22.42
C PRO A 240 -8.65 -9.12 -23.00
N TYR A 241 -8.93 -10.42 -22.94
CA TYR A 241 -8.02 -11.49 -23.41
C TYR A 241 -7.61 -11.39 -24.89
N ASP A 242 -8.41 -10.71 -25.71
CA ASP A 242 -8.12 -10.47 -27.13
C ASP A 242 -7.01 -9.42 -27.35
N ARG A 243 -6.86 -8.50 -26.41
CA ARG A 243 -5.92 -7.37 -26.50
C ARG A 243 -4.71 -7.52 -25.58
N ASN A 244 -4.93 -7.94 -24.33
CA ASN A 244 -3.91 -7.97 -23.29
C ASN A 244 -3.56 -9.41 -22.92
N LYS A 245 -2.27 -9.75 -22.97
CA LYS A 245 -1.78 -11.12 -22.70
C LYS A 245 -1.89 -11.49 -21.22
N THR A 246 -2.11 -12.76 -20.93
CA THR A 246 -1.96 -13.34 -19.58
C THR A 246 -0.47 -13.47 -19.22
N ILE A 247 -0.16 -13.68 -17.94
CA ILE A 247 1.22 -13.93 -17.50
C ILE A 247 1.73 -15.25 -18.10
N VAL A 248 1.03 -16.34 -17.83
CA VAL A 248 1.36 -17.66 -18.37
C VAL A 248 0.71 -17.83 -19.74
N GLN A 249 1.50 -18.21 -20.74
CA GLN A 249 1.04 -18.33 -22.13
C GLN A 249 1.32 -19.71 -22.75
N GLU A 250 2.30 -20.46 -22.25
CA GLU A 250 2.71 -21.76 -22.80
C GLU A 250 2.32 -22.96 -21.90
N GLY A 251 1.95 -22.74 -20.63
CA GLY A 251 1.46 -23.80 -19.74
C GLY A 251 -0.04 -24.10 -19.86
N SER A 252 -0.44 -25.29 -19.42
CA SER A 252 -1.83 -25.74 -19.39
C SER A 252 -2.13 -26.71 -18.23
N TYR A 253 -3.34 -26.59 -17.70
CA TYR A 253 -3.93 -27.57 -16.79
C TYR A 253 -4.34 -28.84 -17.53
N ASP A 254 -4.01 -30.00 -16.99
CA ASP A 254 -4.43 -31.31 -17.49
C ASP A 254 -5.56 -31.86 -16.60
N GLU A 255 -6.78 -31.90 -17.14
CA GLU A 255 -7.98 -32.42 -16.44
C GLU A 255 -7.89 -33.90 -16.09
N LEU A 256 -7.05 -34.69 -16.77
CA LEU A 256 -6.93 -36.13 -16.51
C LEU A 256 -5.98 -36.41 -15.34
N THR A 257 -4.93 -35.62 -15.21
CA THR A 257 -3.94 -35.78 -14.13
C THR A 257 -4.19 -34.87 -12.94
N GLU A 258 -5.09 -33.88 -13.07
CA GLU A 258 -5.33 -32.83 -12.07
C GLU A 258 -4.02 -32.12 -11.70
N THR A 259 -3.23 -31.76 -12.73
CA THR A 259 -1.94 -31.07 -12.54
C THR A 259 -1.74 -29.99 -13.59
N TRP A 260 -1.01 -28.95 -13.22
CA TRP A 260 -0.46 -27.98 -14.15
C TRP A 260 0.83 -28.51 -14.80
N SER A 261 0.87 -28.44 -16.13
CA SER A 261 2.09 -28.65 -16.90
C SER A 261 2.50 -27.35 -17.59
N ASP A 262 3.78 -27.00 -17.58
CA ASP A 262 4.28 -25.85 -18.34
C ASP A 262 4.36 -26.10 -19.86
N GLY A 263 3.76 -27.20 -20.35
CA GLY A 263 3.88 -27.64 -21.73
C GLY A 263 5.19 -28.36 -22.05
N THR A 264 6.11 -28.48 -21.09
CA THR A 264 7.39 -29.22 -21.20
C THR A 264 7.29 -30.53 -20.40
N GLY A 265 6.89 -31.63 -21.05
CA GLY A 265 6.53 -32.86 -20.33
C GLY A 265 7.65 -33.48 -19.47
N GLY A 266 7.40 -33.63 -18.15
CA GLY A 266 8.19 -34.45 -17.21
C GLY A 266 7.60 -34.56 -15.79
N SER A 267 7.11 -35.75 -15.41
CA SER A 267 6.41 -36.07 -14.14
C SER A 267 7.23 -35.95 -12.84
N GLN A 268 6.57 -35.59 -11.73
CA GLN A 268 6.79 -36.17 -10.40
C GLN A 268 5.58 -35.91 -9.46
N SER A 269 4.91 -36.98 -9.03
CA SER A 269 3.72 -36.97 -8.15
C SER A 269 4.04 -37.55 -6.76
N ALA A 270 3.51 -36.97 -5.68
CA ALA A 270 3.54 -37.53 -4.33
C ALA A 270 2.12 -37.63 -3.74
N GLN A 271 1.82 -38.78 -3.12
CA GLN A 271 0.50 -39.27 -2.76
C GLN A 271 0.27 -39.17 -1.24
N SER A 272 -0.91 -38.72 -0.79
CA SER A 272 -1.32 -38.69 0.63
C SER A 272 -2.58 -39.55 0.87
N THR A 273 -2.76 -40.03 2.11
CA THR A 273 -3.85 -40.90 2.55
C THR A 273 -4.54 -40.34 3.79
N ASP A 274 -5.87 -40.36 3.73
CA ASP A 274 -6.87 -39.81 4.66
C ASP A 274 -7.34 -40.82 5.74
N GLY A 275 -8.06 -40.34 6.75
CA GLY A 275 -8.69 -41.15 7.80
C GLY A 275 -9.66 -40.40 8.71
N SER A 276 -10.93 -40.31 8.29
CA SER A 276 -12.10 -39.73 8.97
C SER A 276 -12.63 -40.47 10.22
N THR A 277 -13.49 -39.80 11.03
CA THR A 277 -14.85 -40.20 11.53
C THR A 277 -15.19 -39.51 12.87
N GLN A 278 -16.42 -39.36 13.39
CA GLN A 278 -17.79 -39.00 12.93
C GLN A 278 -18.69 -38.96 14.20
N GLY A 279 -19.68 -38.06 14.28
CA GLY A 279 -20.93 -38.19 15.09
C GLY A 279 -20.99 -37.53 16.48
N THR A 280 -22.12 -37.07 17.06
CA THR A 280 -23.49 -36.65 16.67
C THR A 280 -24.29 -36.29 17.96
N GLY A 281 -25.28 -35.37 17.89
CA GLY A 281 -26.48 -35.30 18.77
C GLY A 281 -26.50 -34.19 19.84
N ASP A 282 -27.29 -33.10 19.70
CA ASP A 282 -28.71 -32.88 20.12
C ASP A 282 -28.86 -32.65 21.66
N THR A 283 -29.64 -31.74 22.26
CA THR A 283 -30.78 -30.88 21.87
C THR A 283 -31.11 -29.87 23.01
N ALA A 284 -31.57 -28.67 22.62
CA ALA A 284 -32.69 -27.83 23.13
C ALA A 284 -32.89 -27.43 24.63
N GLY A 285 -33.27 -26.15 24.83
CA GLY A 285 -34.14 -25.68 25.93
C GLY A 285 -33.93 -24.21 26.35
N THR A 286 -34.42 -23.22 25.58
CA THR A 286 -35.60 -22.36 25.85
C THR A 286 -35.59 -21.46 27.10
N GLY A 287 -35.82 -20.14 26.88
CA GLY A 287 -36.55 -19.28 27.84
C GLY A 287 -36.02 -17.84 27.99
N THR A 288 -36.30 -16.94 27.05
CA THR A 288 -37.27 -15.81 27.16
C THR A 288 -37.13 -14.86 28.36
N GLY A 289 -36.95 -13.55 28.10
CA GLY A 289 -37.41 -12.51 29.01
C GLY A 289 -36.80 -11.10 28.87
N THR A 290 -37.31 -10.32 27.90
CA THR A 290 -37.77 -8.91 28.00
C THR A 290 -37.53 -8.16 29.33
N ALA A 291 -37.33 -6.85 29.42
CA ALA A 291 -37.27 -5.75 28.46
C ALA A 291 -37.02 -4.43 29.26
N ALA A 292 -36.56 -3.42 28.53
CA ALA A 292 -36.93 -2.00 28.63
C ALA A 292 -36.56 -1.19 29.88
N GLY A 293 -36.00 0.00 29.63
CA GLY A 293 -35.89 1.05 30.64
C GLY A 293 -35.00 2.25 30.28
N THR A 294 -35.13 2.74 29.04
CA THR A 294 -35.11 4.15 28.61
C THR A 294 -34.55 5.27 29.50
N SER A 295 -33.74 6.12 28.83
CA SER A 295 -33.72 7.61 28.87
C SER A 295 -33.23 8.22 30.17
N THR A 296 -32.32 9.20 30.24
CA THR A 296 -32.03 10.44 29.48
C THR A 296 -31.13 11.22 30.48
N ASP A 297 -30.24 12.16 30.22
CA ASP A 297 -30.00 13.15 29.18
C ASP A 297 -28.64 13.80 29.52
N SER A 298 -28.26 14.81 28.73
CA SER A 298 -27.17 15.79 28.90
C SER A 298 -25.86 15.37 28.23
N GLY A 299 -25.49 15.87 27.05
CA GLY A 299 -25.90 17.12 26.41
C GLY A 299 -25.13 18.31 26.98
N ALA A 300 -23.83 18.38 26.65
CA ALA A 300 -23.06 19.62 26.41
C ALA A 300 -21.54 19.34 26.39
N LEU A 301 -21.05 18.62 25.38
CA LEU A 301 -19.66 18.72 24.92
C LEU A 301 -19.52 18.30 23.45
N GLN A 302 -20.47 18.74 22.62
CA GLN A 302 -20.59 18.34 21.23
C GLN A 302 -20.38 19.57 20.36
N THR A 303 -19.11 19.88 20.06
CA THR A 303 -18.72 20.69 18.89
C THR A 303 -17.19 20.81 18.62
N GLN A 304 -16.32 19.99 19.23
CA GLN A 304 -14.86 20.07 18.96
C GLN A 304 -14.11 18.72 18.87
N LEU A 305 -14.82 17.63 18.61
CA LEU A 305 -14.24 16.32 18.33
C LEU A 305 -15.13 15.64 17.28
N ASP A 306 -14.84 15.91 16.01
CA ASP A 306 -15.29 15.10 14.87
C ASP A 306 -14.07 15.05 13.94
N GLY A 307 -13.17 14.13 14.24
CA GLY A 307 -12.02 13.77 13.42
C GLY A 307 -12.04 12.26 13.27
N LEU A 308 -12.39 11.83 12.06
CA LEU A 308 -12.26 10.49 11.48
C LEU A 308 -12.96 9.32 12.21
N TYR A 309 -14.07 8.91 11.62
CA TYR A 309 -14.48 7.52 11.57
C TYR A 309 -14.06 6.99 10.20
N ASN A 310 -13.18 5.98 10.12
CA ASN A 310 -13.24 4.86 9.16
C ASN A 310 -12.00 3.94 9.30
N VAL A 311 -12.08 2.96 10.20
CA VAL A 311 -10.96 2.04 10.52
C VAL A 311 -10.46 1.21 9.33
N LEU A 312 -11.33 0.85 8.39
CA LEU A 312 -10.92 0.12 7.18
C LEU A 312 -10.16 1.01 6.18
N GLU A 313 -10.40 2.32 6.20
CA GLU A 313 -9.79 3.29 5.28
C GLU A 313 -8.40 3.72 5.78
N ASP A 314 -8.22 3.88 7.10
CA ASP A 314 -6.95 4.28 7.72
C ASP A 314 -5.91 3.15 7.80
N LEU A 315 -6.35 1.89 7.91
CA LEU A 315 -5.44 0.75 8.12
C LEU A 315 -4.45 0.53 6.96
N PRO A 316 -4.85 0.54 5.67
CA PRO A 316 -3.91 0.41 4.55
C PRO A 316 -2.85 1.52 4.49
N GLU A 317 -3.24 2.78 4.79
CA GLU A 317 -2.32 3.93 4.77
C GLU A 317 -1.37 3.90 5.98
N ALA A 318 -1.87 3.51 7.17
CA ALA A 318 -1.07 3.33 8.39
C ALA A 318 -0.08 2.16 8.30
N VAL A 319 -0.44 1.09 7.60
CA VAL A 319 0.49 -0.01 7.25
C VAL A 319 1.52 0.47 6.23
N GLY A 320 1.24 1.55 5.50
CA GLY A 320 2.15 2.14 4.53
C GLY A 320 2.38 1.26 3.31
N VAL A 321 1.43 0.35 3.05
CA VAL A 321 1.51 -0.61 1.94
C VAL A 321 0.41 -0.34 0.91
N ASN A 322 -0.85 0.08 1.26
CA ASN A 322 -1.84 0.49 0.23
C ASN A 322 -2.69 1.76 0.43
N GLY A 323 -3.12 2.28 -0.74
CA GLY A 323 -4.43 2.85 -1.03
C GLY A 323 -4.98 2.25 -2.35
N ASN A 324 -6.27 2.44 -2.67
CA ASN A 324 -6.91 1.94 -3.90
C ASN A 324 -6.10 2.28 -5.17
N GLY A 325 -5.93 1.29 -6.06
CA GLY A 325 -5.27 1.45 -7.36
C GLY A 325 -3.79 1.07 -7.44
N ILE A 326 -3.21 0.47 -6.40
CA ILE A 326 -1.81 0.04 -6.39
C ILE A 326 -1.51 -1.16 -7.33
N GLY A 327 -0.29 -1.19 -7.88
CA GLY A 327 0.20 -2.26 -8.74
C GLY A 327 1.69 -2.54 -8.56
N SER A 328 2.31 -3.26 -9.47
CA SER A 328 3.75 -3.52 -9.51
C SER A 328 4.13 -3.84 -10.95
N ASN A 329 5.38 -3.68 -11.37
CA ASN A 329 5.87 -4.40 -12.54
C ASN A 329 7.01 -5.34 -12.16
N SER A 330 7.09 -6.46 -12.87
CA SER A 330 8.27 -7.28 -12.96
C SER A 330 8.33 -7.96 -14.31
N TRP A 331 9.52 -8.04 -14.88
CA TRP A 331 9.73 -8.82 -16.08
C TRP A 331 11.14 -9.38 -16.13
N VAL A 332 11.26 -10.52 -16.78
CA VAL A 332 12.53 -11.21 -16.98
C VAL A 332 12.71 -11.50 -18.46
N VAL A 333 13.92 -11.26 -18.97
CA VAL A 333 14.29 -11.49 -20.36
C VAL A 333 15.50 -12.43 -20.39
N SER A 334 15.38 -13.51 -21.16
CA SER A 334 16.42 -14.54 -21.33
C SER A 334 17.69 -14.00 -21.99
N GLY A 335 18.80 -14.73 -21.82
CA GLY A 335 20.09 -14.40 -22.45
C GLY A 335 20.05 -14.29 -23.97
N ASP A 336 19.09 -14.96 -24.62
CA ASP A 336 18.88 -14.90 -26.07
C ASP A 336 18.40 -13.53 -26.56
N HIS A 337 17.97 -12.66 -25.66
CA HIS A 337 17.50 -11.32 -25.98
C HIS A 337 18.28 -10.21 -25.26
N THR A 338 19.31 -10.53 -24.48
CA THR A 338 20.10 -9.53 -23.74
C THR A 338 21.48 -9.31 -24.36
N ILE A 339 22.09 -8.14 -24.11
CA ILE A 339 23.46 -7.85 -24.55
C ILE A 339 24.51 -8.64 -23.78
N THR A 340 24.15 -9.16 -22.61
CA THR A 340 25.05 -9.90 -21.70
C THR A 340 25.12 -11.38 -22.04
N GLY A 341 24.16 -11.90 -22.83
CA GLY A 341 24.01 -13.33 -23.06
C GLY A 341 23.49 -14.10 -21.83
N LYS A 342 23.07 -13.38 -20.78
CA LYS A 342 22.50 -13.91 -19.54
C LYS A 342 21.21 -13.16 -19.18
N PRO A 343 20.32 -13.75 -18.37
CA PRO A 343 19.07 -13.11 -18.02
C PRO A 343 19.22 -11.72 -17.39
N LEU A 344 18.23 -10.86 -17.65
CA LEU A 344 18.03 -9.60 -16.94
C LEU A 344 16.64 -9.63 -16.31
N LEU A 345 16.55 -9.32 -15.02
CA LEU A 345 15.29 -9.26 -14.27
C LEU A 345 15.06 -7.86 -13.75
N ALA A 346 13.93 -7.25 -14.06
CA ALA A 346 13.50 -5.96 -13.52
C ALA A 346 12.30 -6.15 -12.58
N ASN A 347 12.24 -5.35 -11.51
CA ASN A 347 11.10 -5.32 -10.60
C ASN A 347 10.98 -3.95 -9.94
N ASP A 348 9.75 -3.44 -9.83
CA ASP A 348 9.42 -2.18 -9.18
C ASP A 348 7.99 -2.21 -8.57
N PRO A 349 7.82 -2.73 -7.35
CA PRO A 349 6.52 -2.73 -6.68
C PRO A 349 6.03 -1.31 -6.42
N HIS A 350 4.81 -1.01 -6.83
CA HIS A 350 4.17 0.28 -6.56
C HIS A 350 3.44 0.16 -5.22
N LEU A 351 3.65 1.09 -4.30
CA LEU A 351 3.06 1.06 -2.96
C LEU A 351 2.77 2.50 -2.52
N SER A 352 2.07 2.67 -1.40
CA SER A 352 1.84 3.99 -0.80
C SER A 352 3.16 4.74 -0.58
N ALA A 353 3.16 6.05 -0.89
CA ALA A 353 4.36 6.86 -0.83
C ALA A 353 4.60 7.41 0.59
N GLN A 354 5.62 6.89 1.28
CA GLN A 354 5.85 7.17 2.70
C GLN A 354 7.32 7.41 3.07
N LEU A 355 7.54 7.91 4.30
CA LEU A 355 8.85 8.25 4.84
C LEU A 355 9.04 7.72 6.29
N PRO A 356 10.00 6.81 6.54
CA PRO A 356 10.87 6.16 5.55
C PRO A 356 10.09 5.30 4.54
N SER A 357 10.71 4.99 3.40
CA SER A 357 10.17 4.00 2.44
C SER A 357 9.96 2.67 3.16
N VAL A 358 8.88 1.97 2.80
CA VAL A 358 8.56 0.63 3.31
C VAL A 358 9.74 -0.33 3.20
N TRP A 359 10.51 -0.22 2.11
CA TRP A 359 11.66 -1.07 1.86
C TRP A 359 12.90 -0.55 2.59
N TYR A 360 13.64 -1.49 3.17
CA TYR A 360 15.01 -1.34 3.63
C TYR A 360 15.88 -2.23 2.75
N GLN A 361 17.04 -1.77 2.28
CA GLN A 361 17.93 -2.61 1.47
C GLN A 361 19.18 -2.99 2.26
N MET A 362 19.66 -4.22 2.08
CA MET A 362 20.90 -4.72 2.68
C MET A 362 21.43 -5.96 1.96
N GLY A 363 22.65 -6.37 2.30
CA GLY A 363 23.14 -7.73 2.03
C GLY A 363 23.56 -8.46 3.28
N LEU A 364 23.37 -9.78 3.22
CA LEU A 364 23.60 -10.76 4.27
C LEU A 364 24.57 -11.81 3.69
N HIS A 365 25.81 -11.77 4.17
CA HIS A 365 26.91 -12.55 3.63
C HIS A 365 27.53 -13.44 4.69
N CYS A 366 27.58 -14.72 4.40
CA CYS A 366 28.46 -15.63 5.10
C CYS A 366 29.88 -15.44 4.58
N LYS A 367 30.84 -15.25 5.48
CA LYS A 367 32.28 -15.17 5.14
C LYS A 367 32.74 -16.39 4.33
N ALA A 368 32.10 -17.53 4.55
CA ALA A 368 32.13 -18.69 3.66
C ALA A 368 30.79 -19.43 3.77
N VAL A 369 30.15 -19.71 2.63
CA VAL A 369 28.94 -20.54 2.59
C VAL A 369 29.31 -21.97 3.01
N SER A 370 28.64 -22.47 4.04
CA SER A 370 28.89 -23.76 4.69
C SER A 370 27.65 -24.25 5.43
N GLU A 371 27.70 -25.46 6.01
CA GLU A 371 26.61 -25.97 6.85
C GLU A 371 26.30 -25.10 8.09
N LYS A 372 27.23 -24.22 8.50
CA LYS A 372 27.02 -23.31 9.65
C LYS A 372 26.48 -21.94 9.25
N CYS A 373 26.70 -21.55 8.00
CA CYS A 373 26.36 -20.22 7.50
C CYS A 373 26.00 -20.36 6.02
N GLN A 374 24.73 -20.20 5.68
CA GLN A 374 24.19 -20.62 4.37
C GLN A 374 23.75 -19.47 3.46
N TYR A 375 23.93 -18.21 3.88
CA TYR A 375 23.41 -17.04 3.17
C TYR A 375 24.51 -16.27 2.44
N ASP A 376 24.24 -15.92 1.19
CA ASP A 376 24.99 -14.92 0.43
C ASP A 376 23.99 -14.18 -0.48
N VAL A 377 23.23 -13.27 0.12
CA VAL A 377 22.01 -12.70 -0.47
C VAL A 377 21.98 -11.19 -0.27
N ALA A 378 21.51 -10.45 -1.26
CA ALA A 378 21.28 -9.02 -1.16
C ALA A 378 19.94 -8.63 -1.76
N GLY A 379 19.26 -7.66 -1.14
CA GLY A 379 17.98 -7.20 -1.64
C GLY A 379 17.25 -6.24 -0.74
N TYR A 380 15.97 -6.11 -1.03
CA TYR A 380 15.01 -5.36 -0.25
C TYR A 380 14.36 -6.28 0.77
N THR A 381 14.30 -5.77 1.99
CA THR A 381 13.73 -6.37 3.20
C THR A 381 12.83 -5.33 3.88
N PHE A 382 12.18 -5.71 4.95
CA PHE A 382 11.46 -4.80 5.84
C PHE A 382 12.23 -4.60 7.12
N ALA A 383 12.29 -3.36 7.61
CA ALA A 383 12.74 -3.12 8.98
C ALA A 383 11.75 -3.82 9.93
N GLY A 384 12.26 -4.74 10.76
CA GLY A 384 11.44 -5.58 11.64
C GLY A 384 11.28 -7.02 11.17
N MET A 385 11.72 -7.37 9.96
CA MET A 385 11.59 -8.72 9.41
C MET A 385 12.94 -9.24 8.89
N PRO A 386 13.46 -10.38 9.38
CA PRO A 386 14.73 -10.94 8.91
C PRO A 386 14.66 -11.48 7.48
N GLY A 387 15.82 -11.60 6.84
CA GLY A 387 15.94 -12.08 5.45
C GLY A 387 15.63 -11.02 4.39
N VAL A 388 15.73 -11.41 3.11
CA VAL A 388 15.49 -10.59 1.92
C VAL A 388 14.19 -11.05 1.23
N ILE A 389 13.32 -10.12 0.86
CA ILE A 389 12.02 -10.43 0.25
C ILE A 389 12.08 -10.35 -1.26
N ILE A 390 12.80 -9.36 -1.80
CA ILE A 390 13.02 -9.19 -3.24
C ILE A 390 14.51 -8.93 -3.47
N GLY A 391 15.14 -9.67 -4.38
CA GLY A 391 16.55 -9.45 -4.68
C GLY A 391 17.21 -10.58 -5.43
N HIS A 392 18.43 -10.90 -5.01
CA HIS A 392 19.22 -11.98 -5.59
C HIS A 392 20.21 -12.54 -4.57
N ASN A 393 20.63 -13.77 -4.79
CA ASN A 393 21.81 -14.35 -4.17
C ASN A 393 22.91 -14.53 -5.23
N ALA A 394 23.90 -15.38 -4.94
CA ALA A 394 24.98 -15.67 -5.89
C ALA A 394 24.51 -16.42 -7.15
N ASP A 395 23.39 -17.13 -7.08
CA ASP A 395 22.96 -18.09 -8.10
C ASP A 395 21.70 -17.66 -8.86
N ILE A 396 20.73 -17.05 -8.15
CA ILE A 396 19.40 -16.72 -8.66
C ILE A 396 18.98 -15.28 -8.28
N SER A 397 18.00 -14.76 -9.01
CA SER A 397 17.27 -13.53 -8.70
C SER A 397 15.77 -13.75 -8.81
N TRP A 398 15.01 -13.06 -7.95
CA TRP A 398 13.56 -13.11 -7.97
C TRP A 398 12.94 -11.73 -7.78
N GLY A 399 11.79 -11.54 -8.40
CA GLY A 399 10.96 -10.35 -8.27
C GLY A 399 9.50 -10.72 -7.96
N MET A 400 8.75 -9.79 -7.38
CA MET A 400 7.37 -10.01 -6.96
C MET A 400 6.43 -8.94 -7.53
N THR A 401 5.21 -9.35 -7.86
CA THR A 401 4.10 -8.43 -8.12
C THR A 401 2.83 -8.99 -7.51
N ASN A 402 1.86 -8.13 -7.16
CA ASN A 402 0.57 -8.63 -6.67
C ASN A 402 -0.13 -9.51 -7.72
N SER A 403 -0.64 -10.67 -7.30
CA SER A 403 -1.36 -11.61 -8.18
C SER A 403 -2.84 -11.26 -8.35
N GLY A 404 -3.42 -10.48 -7.42
CA GLY A 404 -4.85 -10.16 -7.43
C GLY A 404 -5.75 -11.36 -7.15
N VAL A 405 -5.16 -12.50 -6.75
CA VAL A 405 -5.90 -13.70 -6.35
C VAL A 405 -6.77 -13.36 -5.15
N ASP A 406 -8.03 -13.76 -5.22
CA ASP A 406 -8.99 -13.60 -4.14
C ASP A 406 -8.80 -14.71 -3.10
N VAL A 407 -8.19 -14.32 -1.97
CA VAL A 407 -7.93 -15.19 -0.81
C VAL A 407 -8.85 -14.88 0.37
N THR A 408 -9.90 -14.09 0.13
CA THR A 408 -10.88 -13.65 1.11
C THR A 408 -12.29 -14.00 0.66
N ASP A 409 -13.22 -14.03 1.60
CA ASP A 409 -14.65 -13.91 1.31
C ASP A 409 -15.34 -13.19 2.47
N LEU A 410 -16.22 -12.23 2.15
CA LEU A 410 -17.14 -11.67 3.12
C LEU A 410 -18.37 -12.56 3.21
N TYR A 411 -18.75 -12.93 4.44
CA TYR A 411 -19.96 -13.69 4.70
C TYR A 411 -21.01 -12.79 5.34
N LEU A 412 -22.17 -12.70 4.71
CA LEU A 412 -23.36 -12.08 5.25
C LEU A 412 -24.01 -13.03 6.27
N GLU A 413 -23.89 -12.70 7.54
CA GLU A 413 -24.37 -13.50 8.66
C GLU A 413 -25.77 -13.04 9.10
N LYS A 414 -26.71 -13.98 9.28
CA LYS A 414 -28.00 -13.69 9.94
C LYS A 414 -27.82 -13.76 11.44
N LEU A 415 -27.82 -12.61 12.08
CA LEU A 415 -27.66 -12.47 13.52
C LEU A 415 -29.01 -12.66 14.22
N THR A 416 -28.95 -13.31 15.38
CA THR A 416 -30.08 -13.52 16.29
C THR A 416 -29.66 -13.09 17.70
N GLY A 417 -30.59 -13.02 18.63
CA GLY A 417 -30.26 -12.73 20.04
C GLY A 417 -29.35 -13.78 20.69
N ASP A 418 -29.37 -15.02 20.19
CA ASP A 418 -28.66 -16.17 20.79
C ASP A 418 -27.39 -16.58 20.00
N GLY A 419 -27.07 -15.90 18.89
CA GLY A 419 -26.01 -16.33 17.98
C GLY A 419 -26.24 -15.93 16.52
N TYR A 420 -25.82 -16.77 15.58
CA TYR A 420 -26.01 -16.58 14.14
C TYR A 420 -26.59 -17.85 13.47
N GLU A 421 -27.32 -17.68 12.37
CA GLU A 421 -27.87 -18.81 11.61
C GLU A 421 -26.81 -19.51 10.77
N TYR A 422 -26.74 -20.83 10.82
CA TYR A 422 -25.82 -21.68 10.07
C TYR A 422 -26.47 -23.03 9.76
N GLY A 423 -26.73 -23.33 8.49
CA GLY A 423 -27.35 -24.59 8.07
C GLY A 423 -28.72 -24.84 8.70
N ARG A 424 -29.57 -23.80 8.78
CA ARG A 424 -30.90 -23.77 9.45
C ARG A 424 -30.88 -23.98 10.97
N LYS A 425 -29.71 -23.88 11.62
CA LYS A 425 -29.55 -23.90 13.08
C LYS A 425 -29.04 -22.54 13.55
N VAL A 426 -29.30 -22.18 14.80
CA VAL A 426 -28.61 -21.03 15.43
C VAL A 426 -27.42 -21.57 16.21
N LEU A 427 -26.23 -21.07 15.90
CA LEU A 427 -25.00 -21.38 16.62
C LEU A 427 -24.57 -20.18 17.47
N PRO A 428 -24.07 -20.38 18.70
CA PRO A 428 -23.51 -19.29 19.49
C PRO A 428 -22.24 -18.75 18.83
N PHE A 429 -21.92 -17.48 19.10
CA PHE A 429 -20.61 -16.92 18.76
C PHE A 429 -19.53 -17.57 19.64
N ASP A 430 -18.35 -17.78 19.07
CA ASP A 430 -17.14 -17.84 19.89
C ASP A 430 -16.78 -16.40 20.30
N THR A 431 -16.47 -16.19 21.58
CA THR A 431 -16.29 -14.85 22.12
C THR A 431 -15.04 -14.77 22.97
N ARG A 432 -14.21 -13.75 22.74
CA ARG A 432 -13.10 -13.38 23.62
C ARG A 432 -13.24 -11.93 24.10
N GLU A 433 -12.93 -11.70 25.37
CA GLU A 433 -12.80 -10.35 25.92
C GLU A 433 -11.37 -9.87 25.71
N GLU A 434 -11.22 -8.66 25.17
CA GLU A 434 -9.94 -7.97 25.01
C GLU A 434 -9.96 -6.66 25.80
N THR A 435 -8.80 -6.21 26.27
CA THR A 435 -8.62 -4.91 26.92
C THR A 435 -7.66 -4.07 26.10
N ILE A 436 -8.12 -2.89 25.67
CA ILE A 436 -7.36 -1.89 24.93
C ILE A 436 -6.82 -0.87 25.94
N GLU A 437 -5.50 -0.77 26.05
CA GLU A 437 -4.85 0.21 26.90
C GLU A 437 -4.70 1.55 26.15
N VAL A 438 -4.94 2.68 26.83
CA VAL A 438 -5.02 4.00 26.18
C VAL A 438 -4.11 5.00 26.88
N ALA A 439 -3.15 5.55 26.16
CA ALA A 439 -2.22 6.55 26.68
C ALA A 439 -2.98 7.79 27.20
N GLY A 440 -2.74 8.15 28.46
CA GLY A 440 -3.39 9.28 29.11
C GLY A 440 -4.89 9.11 29.39
N GLY A 441 -5.46 7.93 29.11
CA GLY A 441 -6.88 7.62 29.23
C GLY A 441 -7.20 6.44 30.16
N THR A 442 -8.45 5.99 30.13
CA THR A 442 -8.87 4.73 30.79
C THR A 442 -8.90 3.63 29.75
N SER A 443 -8.49 2.41 30.13
CA SER A 443 -8.58 1.26 29.23
C SER A 443 -10.03 0.94 28.85
N LYS A 444 -10.21 0.41 27.64
CA LYS A 444 -11.51 0.05 27.06
C LYS A 444 -11.58 -1.46 26.90
N LYS A 445 -12.68 -2.06 27.35
CA LYS A 445 -12.94 -3.48 27.14
C LYS A 445 -13.79 -3.68 25.90
N ILE A 446 -13.43 -4.66 25.09
CA ILE A 446 -14.23 -5.10 23.96
C ILE A 446 -14.52 -6.59 24.03
N VAL A 447 -15.60 -6.99 23.38
CA VAL A 447 -15.91 -8.39 23.12
C VAL A 447 -15.73 -8.62 21.62
N VAL A 448 -14.84 -9.52 21.26
CA VAL A 448 -14.69 -9.98 19.88
C VAL A 448 -15.60 -11.17 19.68
N ARG A 449 -16.44 -11.14 18.63
CA ARG A 449 -17.32 -12.24 18.24
C ARG A 449 -16.82 -12.89 16.95
N THR A 450 -16.79 -14.21 16.94
CA THR A 450 -16.35 -15.03 15.81
C THR A 450 -17.46 -16.01 15.44
N THR A 451 -17.76 -16.11 14.13
CA THR A 451 -18.64 -17.12 13.54
C THR A 451 -17.80 -18.27 12.97
N ASN A 452 -18.43 -19.32 12.46
CA ASN A 452 -17.74 -20.39 11.73
C ASN A 452 -17.05 -19.90 10.45
N ASN A 453 -17.43 -18.72 9.94
CA ASN A 453 -16.83 -18.13 8.76
C ASN A 453 -15.72 -17.12 9.14
N GLY A 454 -15.54 -16.77 10.42
CA GLY A 454 -14.47 -15.93 10.91
C GLY A 454 -14.94 -14.77 11.80
N PRO A 455 -14.06 -13.79 12.12
CA PRO A 455 -14.41 -12.67 13.00
C PRO A 455 -15.50 -11.77 12.38
N LEU A 456 -16.44 -11.33 13.21
CA LEU A 456 -17.55 -10.47 12.82
C LEU A 456 -17.10 -9.00 12.74
N LEU A 457 -16.61 -8.58 11.57
CA LEU A 457 -16.00 -7.26 11.37
C LEU A 457 -16.99 -6.11 11.45
N SER A 458 -18.27 -6.33 11.11
CA SER A 458 -19.31 -5.30 11.21
C SER A 458 -19.54 -4.81 12.65
N ASP A 459 -19.02 -5.50 13.67
CA ASP A 459 -19.05 -5.00 15.06
C ASP A 459 -18.19 -3.77 15.27
N ARG A 460 -17.19 -3.54 14.41
CA ARG A 460 -16.18 -2.48 14.53
C ARG A 460 -16.03 -1.63 13.28
N ASN A 461 -16.95 -1.77 12.31
CA ASN A 461 -16.87 -1.01 11.07
C ASN A 461 -18.25 -0.65 10.51
N ASP A 462 -18.53 0.65 10.45
CA ASP A 462 -19.81 1.20 10.00
C ASP A 462 -20.09 0.97 8.51
N GLU A 463 -19.06 0.95 7.66
CA GLU A 463 -19.21 0.65 6.24
C GLU A 463 -19.68 -0.79 6.04
N LEU A 464 -19.07 -1.75 6.75
CA LEU A 464 -19.50 -3.15 6.74
C LEU A 464 -20.90 -3.35 7.34
N VAL A 465 -21.32 -2.52 8.29
CA VAL A 465 -22.74 -2.48 8.71
C VAL A 465 -23.64 -2.05 7.55
N GLN A 466 -23.23 -1.06 6.73
CA GLN A 466 -23.99 -0.69 5.54
C GLN A 466 -24.00 -1.79 4.48
N VAL A 467 -22.88 -2.50 4.29
CA VAL A 467 -22.81 -3.68 3.41
C VAL A 467 -23.80 -4.73 3.88
N GLY A 468 -23.83 -5.05 5.18
CA GLY A 468 -24.79 -6.00 5.76
C GLY A 468 -26.26 -5.64 5.51
N LYS A 469 -26.57 -4.34 5.43
CA LYS A 469 -27.92 -3.84 5.11
C LYS A 469 -28.25 -3.88 3.62
N LYS A 470 -27.25 -3.71 2.74
CA LYS A 470 -27.44 -3.50 1.29
C LYS A 470 -27.14 -4.72 0.42
N ALA A 471 -26.26 -5.63 0.85
CA ALA A 471 -25.78 -6.76 0.04
C ALA A 471 -26.94 -7.59 -0.54
N THR A 472 -26.96 -7.77 -1.87
CA THR A 472 -28.00 -8.54 -2.56
C THR A 472 -27.66 -10.03 -2.51
N VAL A 473 -28.44 -10.81 -1.75
CA VAL A 473 -28.41 -12.28 -1.82
C VAL A 473 -29.66 -12.78 -2.55
N ASP A 474 -29.47 -13.71 -3.49
CA ASP A 474 -30.53 -14.30 -4.32
C ASP A 474 -31.34 -15.33 -3.53
N GLN A 475 -32.04 -14.94 -2.47
CA GLN A 475 -33.19 -15.66 -1.90
C GLN A 475 -34.13 -14.67 -1.19
N ASP A 476 -35.40 -15.08 -1.01
CA ASP A 476 -36.44 -14.38 -0.24
C ASP A 476 -35.96 -14.10 1.21
N ALA A 477 -35.13 -13.07 1.36
CA ALA A 477 -34.59 -12.66 2.63
C ALA A 477 -35.68 -11.86 3.37
N PRO A 478 -36.06 -12.24 4.61
CA PRO A 478 -37.00 -11.46 5.40
C PRO A 478 -36.43 -10.07 5.71
N ASP A 479 -37.32 -9.17 6.16
CA ASP A 479 -37.10 -7.76 6.43
C ASP A 479 -35.69 -7.47 7.01
N ARG A 480 -34.87 -6.74 6.25
CA ARG A 480 -33.42 -6.57 6.44
C ARG A 480 -33.08 -5.49 7.47
N GLY A 481 -33.69 -5.57 8.66
CA GLY A 481 -33.35 -4.71 9.81
C GLY A 481 -31.92 -4.94 10.33
N ASP A 482 -31.64 -4.58 11.59
CA ASP A 482 -30.32 -4.75 12.23
C ASP A 482 -29.92 -6.22 12.53
N GLY A 483 -30.53 -7.20 11.84
CA GLY A 483 -30.31 -8.63 12.03
C GLY A 483 -29.24 -9.25 11.13
N TYR A 484 -28.42 -8.44 10.45
CA TYR A 484 -27.35 -8.93 9.58
C TYR A 484 -26.00 -8.32 9.96
N GLY A 485 -24.94 -9.12 9.85
CA GLY A 485 -23.56 -8.69 10.05
C GLY A 485 -22.64 -9.26 8.97
N ILE A 486 -21.40 -8.75 8.93
CA ILE A 486 -20.38 -9.20 7.98
C ILE A 486 -19.24 -9.86 8.74
N ALA A 487 -19.02 -11.14 8.47
CA ALA A 487 -17.86 -11.89 8.92
C ALA A 487 -16.82 -12.00 7.80
N LEU A 488 -15.54 -12.11 8.15
CA LEU A 488 -14.46 -12.29 7.19
C LEU A 488 -13.87 -13.69 7.29
N ARG A 489 -13.90 -14.45 6.19
CA ARG A 489 -13.00 -15.59 6.01
C ARG A 489 -11.79 -15.13 5.22
N TRP A 490 -10.60 -15.40 5.75
CA TRP A 490 -9.36 -14.99 5.10
C TRP A 490 -8.25 -15.98 5.39
N THR A 491 -7.51 -16.39 4.35
CA THR A 491 -6.45 -17.38 4.49
C THR A 491 -5.34 -16.94 5.43
N ALA A 492 -5.04 -15.65 5.60
CA ALA A 492 -4.00 -15.24 6.54
C ALA A 492 -4.43 -15.31 8.01
N LEU A 493 -5.71 -15.56 8.30
CA LEU A 493 -6.20 -15.84 9.66
C LEU A 493 -6.03 -17.31 10.06
N ASP A 494 -5.54 -18.16 9.17
CA ASP A 494 -5.06 -19.49 9.54
C ASP A 494 -3.51 -19.48 9.60
N PRO A 495 -2.88 -20.14 10.59
CA PRO A 495 -1.43 -20.26 10.64
C PRO A 495 -0.83 -20.86 9.34
N GLY A 496 0.32 -20.35 8.91
CA GLY A 496 1.02 -20.77 7.70
C GLY A 496 2.55 -20.73 7.81
N THR A 497 3.20 -20.97 6.67
CA THR A 497 4.65 -21.21 6.54
C THR A 497 5.39 -20.17 5.71
N SER A 498 4.78 -19.02 5.40
CA SER A 498 5.39 -17.99 4.54
C SER A 498 6.77 -17.52 5.00
N MET A 499 7.05 -17.50 6.31
CA MET A 499 8.38 -17.14 6.81
C MET A 499 9.43 -18.22 6.52
N ASP A 500 9.05 -19.51 6.52
CA ASP A 500 9.92 -20.60 6.06
C ASP A 500 10.25 -20.41 4.56
N ALA A 501 9.28 -19.97 3.76
CA ALA A 501 9.46 -19.69 2.33
C ALA A 501 10.51 -18.59 2.09
N VAL A 502 10.48 -17.50 2.87
CA VAL A 502 11.44 -16.39 2.75
C VAL A 502 12.87 -16.88 2.96
N PHE A 503 13.12 -17.62 4.04
CA PHE A 503 14.46 -18.14 4.33
C PHE A 503 14.90 -19.22 3.31
N ALA A 504 13.98 -20.07 2.86
CA ALA A 504 14.26 -21.05 1.81
C ALA A 504 14.63 -20.38 0.48
N MET A 505 13.89 -19.35 0.07
CA MET A 505 14.12 -18.61 -1.18
C MET A 505 15.47 -17.88 -1.18
N ASN A 506 15.88 -17.33 -0.03
CA ASN A 506 17.19 -16.67 0.12
C ASN A 506 18.37 -17.62 -0.12
N ARG A 507 18.18 -18.93 0.11
CA ARG A 507 19.20 -19.98 -0.05
C ARG A 507 19.04 -20.79 -1.35
N ALA A 508 17.97 -20.58 -2.11
CA ALA A 508 17.69 -21.36 -3.31
C ALA A 508 18.79 -21.15 -4.36
N ALA A 509 19.29 -22.24 -4.94
CA ALA A 509 20.40 -22.20 -5.91
C ALA A 509 19.93 -22.34 -7.36
N ASN A 510 18.70 -22.79 -7.58
CA ASN A 510 18.17 -23.10 -8.90
C ASN A 510 16.62 -23.07 -8.88
N TRP A 511 16.01 -23.42 -10.02
CA TRP A 511 14.56 -23.41 -10.22
C TRP A 511 13.82 -24.39 -9.31
N GLU A 512 14.40 -25.56 -9.05
CA GLU A 512 13.79 -26.62 -8.23
C GLU A 512 13.74 -26.18 -6.77
N ASP A 513 14.84 -25.64 -6.24
CA ASP A 513 14.90 -25.05 -4.91
C ASP A 513 13.96 -23.86 -4.78
N PHE A 514 13.89 -23.01 -5.82
CA PHE A 514 13.00 -21.85 -5.86
C PHE A 514 11.53 -22.27 -5.81
N ARG A 515 11.14 -23.30 -6.58
CA ARG A 515 9.77 -23.85 -6.55
C ARG A 515 9.45 -24.52 -5.23
N ALA A 516 10.41 -25.23 -4.63
CA ALA A 516 10.24 -25.82 -3.31
C ALA A 516 10.03 -24.73 -2.23
N ALA A 517 10.79 -23.63 -2.30
CA ALA A 517 10.59 -22.48 -1.44
C ALA A 517 9.23 -21.79 -1.69
N ALA A 518 8.84 -21.61 -2.95
CA ALA A 518 7.55 -21.00 -3.31
C ALA A 518 6.35 -21.82 -2.81
N ALA A 519 6.45 -23.15 -2.74
CA ALA A 519 5.39 -24.01 -2.21
C ALA A 519 5.11 -23.79 -0.71
N LEU A 520 6.05 -23.20 0.04
CA LEU A 520 5.86 -22.79 1.44
C LEU A 520 5.23 -21.39 1.58
N PHE A 521 5.07 -20.67 0.47
CA PHE A 521 4.61 -19.28 0.48
C PHE A 521 3.07 -19.22 0.52
N ASP A 522 2.50 -19.51 1.68
CA ASP A 522 1.04 -19.62 1.87
C ASP A 522 0.31 -18.28 1.64
N VAL A 523 0.81 -17.20 2.22
CA VAL A 523 0.20 -15.85 2.17
C VAL A 523 1.23 -14.71 2.23
N PRO A 524 0.98 -13.56 1.57
CA PRO A 524 0.00 -13.40 0.50
C PRO A 524 0.41 -14.14 -0.78
N SER A 525 -0.56 -14.56 -1.59
CA SER A 525 -0.27 -15.05 -2.94
C SER A 525 0.34 -13.91 -3.77
N GLN A 526 1.49 -14.15 -4.41
CA GLN A 526 2.20 -13.17 -5.23
C GLN A 526 2.66 -13.80 -6.54
N ASN A 527 2.68 -13.02 -7.62
CA ASN A 527 3.32 -13.42 -8.86
C ASN A 527 4.84 -13.39 -8.67
N LEU A 528 5.49 -14.56 -8.64
CA LEU A 528 6.93 -14.66 -8.49
C LEU A 528 7.62 -14.82 -9.85
N THR A 529 8.59 -13.97 -10.14
CA THR A 529 9.48 -14.11 -11.30
C THR A 529 10.84 -14.63 -10.86
N TYR A 530 11.50 -15.37 -11.74
CA TYR A 530 12.77 -16.05 -11.48
C TYR A 530 13.75 -15.84 -12.65
N ALA A 531 15.02 -15.70 -12.32
CA ALA A 531 16.13 -15.76 -13.25
C ALA A 531 17.37 -16.37 -12.58
N ASP A 532 18.21 -17.09 -13.31
CA ASP A 532 19.47 -17.61 -12.76
C ASP A 532 20.71 -17.36 -13.61
N THR A 533 21.86 -17.61 -12.99
CA THR A 533 23.18 -17.51 -13.61
C THR A 533 23.43 -18.59 -14.66
N GLU A 534 22.66 -19.69 -14.69
CA GLU A 534 22.76 -20.73 -15.71
C GLU A 534 22.14 -20.30 -17.03
N GLY A 535 21.12 -19.44 -16.97
CA GLY A 535 20.48 -18.83 -18.14
C GLY A 535 18.97 -18.99 -18.16
N ASN A 536 18.38 -19.57 -17.12
CA ASN A 536 16.96 -19.87 -17.07
C ASN A 536 16.14 -18.68 -16.58
N ILE A 537 14.88 -18.66 -17.00
CA ILE A 537 13.86 -17.70 -16.56
C ILE A 537 12.59 -18.46 -16.19
N GLY A 538 11.84 -17.96 -15.22
CA GLY A 538 10.63 -18.65 -14.78
C GLY A 538 9.60 -17.75 -14.08
N TYR A 539 8.42 -18.31 -13.90
CA TYR A 539 7.30 -17.73 -13.16
C TYR A 539 6.59 -18.81 -12.34
N GLN A 540 6.20 -18.45 -11.11
CA GLN A 540 5.37 -19.29 -10.23
C GLN A 540 4.29 -18.43 -9.57
N LEU A 541 3.05 -18.94 -9.55
CA LEU A 541 2.00 -18.50 -8.63
C LEU A 541 1.96 -19.43 -7.41
N PRO A 542 2.41 -19.02 -6.21
CA PRO A 542 2.18 -19.74 -4.97
C PRO A 542 0.97 -19.16 -4.22
N GLY A 543 0.57 -19.86 -3.17
CA GLY A 543 -0.40 -19.38 -2.20
C GLY A 543 -1.39 -20.46 -1.79
N ARG A 544 -1.94 -20.30 -0.59
CA ARG A 544 -3.10 -21.05 -0.14
C ARG A 544 -4.35 -20.37 -0.71
N ILE A 545 -4.85 -20.87 -1.84
CA ILE A 545 -5.95 -20.26 -2.61
C ILE A 545 -7.23 -21.08 -2.40
N PRO A 546 -8.32 -20.50 -1.88
CA PRO A 546 -9.52 -21.26 -1.54
C PRO A 546 -10.28 -21.75 -2.76
N THR A 547 -10.74 -23.01 -2.72
CA THR A 547 -11.78 -23.50 -3.61
C THR A 547 -13.15 -23.22 -2.99
N ARG A 548 -14.09 -22.69 -3.79
CA ARG A 548 -15.39 -22.19 -3.34
C ARG A 548 -16.53 -23.11 -3.79
N GLY A 549 -17.63 -23.10 -3.05
CA GLY A 549 -18.89 -23.72 -3.44
C GLY A 549 -19.66 -22.88 -4.46
N GLU A 550 -20.87 -22.42 -4.12
CA GLU A 550 -21.73 -21.63 -5.02
C GLU A 550 -21.32 -20.16 -5.19
N GLY A 551 -20.41 -19.64 -4.34
CA GLY A 551 -19.90 -18.27 -4.41
C GLY A 551 -18.69 -18.12 -5.33
N ASP A 552 -18.46 -16.92 -5.84
CA ASP A 552 -17.33 -16.59 -6.71
C ASP A 552 -16.48 -15.39 -6.21
N GLY A 553 -16.68 -14.98 -4.97
CA GLY A 553 -15.96 -13.87 -4.32
C GLY A 553 -16.37 -12.47 -4.79
N SER A 554 -17.38 -12.34 -5.68
CA SER A 554 -17.75 -11.04 -6.22
C SER A 554 -18.69 -10.23 -5.31
N VAL A 555 -19.46 -10.88 -4.44
CA VAL A 555 -20.40 -10.27 -3.50
C VAL A 555 -20.45 -11.06 -2.19
N PRO A 556 -20.86 -10.44 -1.06
CA PRO A 556 -20.90 -11.13 0.22
C PRO A 556 -21.75 -12.40 0.17
N ALA A 557 -21.13 -13.52 0.52
CA ALA A 557 -21.73 -14.84 0.45
C ALA A 557 -22.75 -15.05 1.59
N PRO A 558 -23.88 -15.74 1.37
CA PRO A 558 -24.81 -16.11 2.43
C PRO A 558 -24.17 -17.02 3.51
N GLY A 559 -23.83 -16.47 4.68
CA GLY A 559 -23.16 -17.20 5.77
C GLY A 559 -23.99 -18.33 6.39
N TRP A 560 -25.32 -18.24 6.28
CA TRP A 560 -26.24 -19.28 6.76
C TRP A 560 -26.36 -20.47 5.81
N ASP A 561 -25.99 -20.31 4.53
CA ASP A 561 -26.10 -21.37 3.53
C ASP A 561 -24.78 -22.13 3.38
N THR A 562 -24.84 -23.44 3.61
CA THR A 562 -23.66 -24.28 3.66
C THR A 562 -23.05 -24.51 2.27
N THR A 563 -23.81 -24.26 1.20
CA THR A 563 -23.37 -24.43 -0.20
C THR A 563 -22.35 -23.39 -0.64
N TYR A 564 -22.25 -22.26 0.08
CA TYR A 564 -21.34 -21.15 -0.26
C TYR A 564 -19.95 -21.24 0.38
N ARG A 565 -19.71 -22.26 1.22
CA ARG A 565 -18.46 -22.38 1.97
C ARG A 565 -17.28 -22.72 1.06
N TRP A 566 -16.09 -22.44 1.59
CA TRP A 566 -14.86 -23.01 1.05
C TRP A 566 -14.92 -24.54 1.15
N THR A 567 -14.55 -25.20 0.05
CA THR A 567 -14.52 -26.66 -0.07
C THR A 567 -13.10 -27.23 0.11
N GLY A 568 -12.08 -26.38 0.07
CA GLY A 568 -10.67 -26.74 0.24
C GLY A 568 -9.76 -25.62 -0.23
N TYR A 569 -8.57 -26.00 -0.68
CA TYR A 569 -7.60 -25.12 -1.34
C TYR A 569 -7.15 -25.78 -2.65
N ILE A 570 -6.66 -24.98 -3.61
CA ILE A 570 -6.05 -25.50 -4.84
C ILE A 570 -4.74 -26.22 -4.46
N ASP A 571 -4.52 -27.41 -5.02
CA ASP A 571 -3.29 -28.17 -4.74
C ASP A 571 -2.07 -27.55 -5.43
N GLN A 572 -0.89 -27.73 -4.83
CA GLN A 572 0.35 -27.03 -5.25
C GLN A 572 0.79 -27.37 -6.67
N ASP A 573 0.54 -28.59 -7.13
CA ASP A 573 0.84 -29.06 -8.47
C ASP A 573 -0.19 -28.61 -9.51
N GLU A 574 -1.33 -28.08 -9.09
CA GLU A 574 -2.34 -27.45 -9.94
C GLU A 574 -2.10 -25.96 -10.18
N LEU A 575 -1.23 -25.34 -9.36
CA LEU A 575 -0.95 -23.92 -9.45
C LEU A 575 -0.13 -23.55 -10.71
N PRO A 576 -0.47 -22.43 -11.38
CA PRO A 576 0.20 -22.01 -12.61
C PRO A 576 1.69 -21.71 -12.43
N TYR A 577 2.50 -22.26 -13.33
CA TYR A 577 3.90 -21.91 -13.50
C TYR A 577 4.30 -21.92 -14.98
N GLU A 578 5.42 -21.27 -15.29
CA GLU A 578 6.01 -21.25 -16.63
C GLU A 578 7.53 -21.18 -16.51
N TYR A 579 8.25 -22.00 -17.29
CA TYR A 579 9.69 -22.10 -17.22
C TYR A 579 10.30 -22.09 -18.63
N ASN A 580 11.27 -21.22 -18.86
CA ASN A 580 11.98 -21.05 -20.13
C ASN A 580 11.06 -21.03 -21.38
N PRO A 581 10.04 -20.14 -21.43
CA PRO A 581 9.14 -20.08 -22.57
C PRO A 581 9.87 -19.72 -23.87
N GLU A 582 9.41 -20.23 -25.02
CA GLU A 582 10.05 -20.07 -26.34
C GLU A 582 10.25 -18.60 -26.72
N ARG A 583 9.29 -17.73 -26.32
CA ARG A 583 9.37 -16.29 -26.56
C ARG A 583 10.53 -15.59 -25.83
N GLY A 584 11.15 -16.24 -24.85
CA GLY A 584 12.36 -15.76 -24.18
C GLY A 584 12.15 -14.60 -23.19
N TYR A 585 10.92 -14.30 -22.77
CA TYR A 585 10.62 -13.32 -21.73
C TYR A 585 9.31 -13.60 -20.99
N ILE A 586 9.21 -13.17 -19.74
CA ILE A 586 7.98 -13.22 -18.92
C ILE A 586 7.71 -11.84 -18.35
N VAL A 587 6.46 -11.40 -18.36
CA VAL A 587 6.02 -10.08 -17.88
C VAL A 587 4.85 -10.28 -16.91
N THR A 588 4.96 -9.65 -15.73
CA THR A 588 3.86 -9.49 -14.80
C THR A 588 3.74 -8.03 -14.37
N ALA A 589 2.54 -7.49 -14.50
CA ALA A 589 2.14 -6.17 -14.04
C ALA A 589 0.69 -6.23 -13.53
N ASN A 590 0.41 -7.26 -12.71
CA ASN A 590 -0.88 -7.55 -12.06
C ASN A 590 -2.02 -7.99 -12.98
N GLN A 591 -1.71 -8.27 -14.26
CA GLN A 591 -2.70 -8.75 -15.21
C GLN A 591 -3.11 -10.19 -14.94
N ALA A 592 -4.14 -10.68 -15.63
CA ALA A 592 -4.61 -12.06 -15.52
C ALA A 592 -3.47 -13.08 -15.60
N VAL A 593 -3.40 -13.97 -14.61
CA VAL A 593 -2.34 -14.99 -14.53
C VAL A 593 -2.50 -16.04 -15.64
N VAL A 594 -3.73 -16.51 -15.81
CA VAL A 594 -4.12 -17.62 -16.68
C VAL A 594 -5.24 -17.20 -17.63
N GLY A 595 -5.43 -17.98 -18.71
CA GLY A 595 -6.56 -17.82 -19.62
C GLY A 595 -7.83 -18.54 -19.15
N GLU A 596 -8.90 -18.38 -19.91
CA GLU A 596 -10.25 -18.90 -19.61
C GLU A 596 -10.36 -20.44 -19.48
N LYS A 597 -9.31 -21.18 -19.82
CA LYS A 597 -9.29 -22.66 -19.75
C LYS A 597 -8.83 -23.23 -18.41
N TYR A 598 -8.33 -22.39 -17.50
CA TYR A 598 -7.96 -22.84 -16.16
C TYR A 598 -9.23 -23.13 -15.34
N PRO A 599 -9.33 -24.29 -14.68
CA PRO A 599 -10.60 -24.74 -14.08
C PRO A 599 -10.95 -24.00 -12.79
N TYR A 600 -9.96 -23.46 -12.08
CA TYR A 600 -10.17 -22.80 -10.80
C TYR A 600 -10.39 -21.29 -10.96
N THR A 601 -11.29 -20.74 -10.14
CA THR A 601 -11.47 -19.29 -10.06
C THR A 601 -10.39 -18.71 -9.14
N LEU A 602 -9.44 -17.99 -9.72
CA LEU A 602 -8.42 -17.25 -8.96
C LEU A 602 -8.94 -15.90 -8.47
N THR A 603 -9.67 -15.17 -9.31
CA THR A 603 -10.36 -13.91 -9.00
C THR A 603 -11.33 -13.56 -10.12
N LYS A 604 -12.32 -12.71 -9.84
CA LYS A 604 -13.18 -12.06 -10.84
C LYS A 604 -12.72 -10.65 -11.20
N ASP A 605 -11.78 -10.09 -10.46
CA ASP A 605 -11.38 -8.68 -10.51
C ASP A 605 -9.90 -8.55 -10.91
N TRP A 606 -9.55 -9.09 -12.08
CA TRP A 606 -8.20 -8.98 -12.63
C TRP A 606 -7.80 -7.53 -12.88
N GLY A 607 -6.52 -7.22 -12.69
CA GLY A 607 -5.92 -6.06 -13.32
C GLY A 607 -6.04 -6.18 -14.84
N TYR A 608 -6.43 -5.11 -15.53
CA TYR A 608 -6.83 -5.19 -16.95
C TYR A 608 -5.66 -5.29 -17.94
N GLY A 609 -4.41 -5.17 -17.49
CA GLY A 609 -3.20 -5.56 -18.22
C GLY A 609 -2.65 -4.53 -19.20
N THR A 610 -3.08 -3.26 -19.13
CA THR A 610 -2.57 -2.22 -20.03
C THR A 610 -1.06 -1.98 -19.84
N ARG A 611 -0.57 -1.95 -18.59
CA ARG A 611 0.87 -1.83 -18.29
C ARG A 611 1.66 -3.04 -18.80
N ALA A 612 1.17 -4.25 -18.53
CA ALA A 612 1.80 -5.49 -18.99
C ALA A 612 1.93 -5.54 -20.52
N GLN A 613 0.87 -5.14 -21.23
CA GLN A 613 0.86 -5.09 -22.68
C GLN A 613 1.84 -4.04 -23.22
N ARG A 614 1.97 -2.89 -22.53
CA ARG A 614 2.96 -1.87 -22.88
C ARG A 614 4.40 -2.36 -22.71
N ILE A 615 4.72 -3.02 -21.58
CA ILE A 615 6.04 -3.62 -21.34
C ILE A 615 6.34 -4.67 -22.41
N THR A 616 5.39 -5.55 -22.70
CA THR A 616 5.52 -6.56 -23.77
C THR A 616 5.84 -5.91 -25.11
N SER A 617 5.12 -4.85 -25.48
CA SER A 617 5.35 -4.11 -26.73
C SER A 617 6.74 -3.45 -26.77
N LEU A 618 7.25 -2.96 -25.64
CA LEU A 618 8.59 -2.37 -25.54
C LEU A 618 9.68 -3.43 -25.73
N ILE A 619 9.52 -4.61 -25.11
CA ILE A 619 10.42 -5.76 -25.27
C ILE A 619 10.42 -6.21 -26.74
N GLU A 620 9.25 -6.51 -27.30
CA GLU A 620 9.08 -6.95 -28.68
C GLU A 620 9.69 -5.95 -29.68
N SER A 621 9.46 -4.65 -29.47
CA SER A 621 10.03 -3.60 -30.30
C SER A 621 11.57 -3.59 -30.26
N LYS A 622 12.17 -3.85 -29.10
CA LYS A 622 13.63 -3.88 -28.92
C LYS A 622 14.27 -5.13 -29.51
N ILE A 623 13.63 -6.30 -29.39
CA ILE A 623 14.20 -7.57 -29.89
C ILE A 623 13.94 -7.79 -31.38
N LYS A 624 12.97 -7.07 -31.95
CA LYS A 624 12.62 -7.17 -33.37
C LYS A 624 13.86 -7.03 -34.26
N GLY A 625 14.04 -7.99 -35.16
CA GLY A 625 15.19 -8.01 -36.08
C GLY A 625 16.52 -8.42 -35.43
N GLY A 626 16.48 -9.05 -34.25
CA GLY A 626 17.67 -9.52 -33.54
C GLY A 626 18.32 -8.47 -32.64
N GLY A 627 17.58 -7.41 -32.28
CA GLY A 627 18.04 -6.45 -31.28
C GLY A 627 18.20 -7.10 -29.91
N LYS A 628 18.99 -6.45 -29.05
CA LYS A 628 19.36 -6.97 -27.72
C LYS A 628 19.08 -5.90 -26.67
N ILE A 629 18.62 -6.34 -25.51
CA ILE A 629 18.22 -5.52 -24.37
C ILE A 629 19.37 -5.38 -23.39
N SER A 630 19.65 -4.16 -22.95
CA SER A 630 20.63 -3.84 -21.91
C SER A 630 19.97 -3.56 -20.56
N THR A 631 20.78 -3.53 -19.49
CA THR A 631 20.34 -3.06 -18.17
C THR A 631 19.77 -1.64 -18.22
N ASP A 632 20.31 -0.75 -19.07
CA ASP A 632 19.79 0.60 -19.23
C ASP A 632 18.47 0.63 -20.02
N ASP A 633 18.28 -0.27 -20.99
CA ASP A 633 16.98 -0.41 -21.66
C ASP A 633 15.89 -0.82 -20.67
N MET A 634 16.17 -1.76 -19.75
CA MET A 634 15.23 -2.14 -18.69
C MET A 634 14.86 -0.93 -17.81
N ARG A 635 15.85 -0.14 -17.39
CA ARG A 635 15.62 1.10 -16.63
C ARG A 635 14.78 2.10 -17.43
N GLN A 636 15.04 2.28 -18.72
CA GLN A 636 14.26 3.18 -19.57
C GLN A 636 12.80 2.70 -19.70
N MET A 637 12.57 1.39 -19.78
CA MET A 637 11.22 0.82 -19.79
C MET A 637 10.46 1.11 -18.49
N GLN A 638 11.11 1.00 -17.31
CA GLN A 638 10.51 1.41 -16.01
C GLN A 638 10.08 2.88 -15.98
N MET A 639 10.64 3.71 -16.87
CA MET A 639 10.35 5.15 -16.96
C MET A 639 9.43 5.51 -18.15
N ASP A 640 8.82 4.53 -18.82
CA ASP A 640 7.91 4.80 -19.94
C ASP A 640 6.60 5.48 -19.49
N ASN A 641 6.42 6.72 -19.93
CA ASN A 641 5.29 7.59 -19.57
C ASN A 641 4.13 7.54 -20.59
N SER A 642 4.09 6.56 -21.50
CA SER A 642 3.08 6.49 -22.56
C SER A 642 1.68 6.23 -21.99
N SER A 643 0.69 7.04 -22.37
CA SER A 643 -0.72 6.85 -21.98
C SER A 643 -1.55 6.20 -23.09
N GLU A 644 -1.98 4.94 -22.89
CA GLU A 644 -2.90 4.25 -23.81
C GLU A 644 -4.30 4.87 -23.79
N ILE A 645 -4.72 5.42 -22.64
CA ILE A 645 -5.98 6.17 -22.50
C ILE A 645 -5.95 7.40 -23.43
N ALA A 646 -4.85 8.13 -23.45
CA ALA A 646 -4.68 9.30 -24.32
C ALA A 646 -4.70 8.93 -25.81
N LYS A 647 -4.04 7.83 -26.18
CA LYS A 647 -4.06 7.32 -27.57
C LYS A 647 -5.49 7.00 -28.04
N LEU A 648 -6.34 6.49 -27.16
CA LEU A 648 -7.75 6.24 -27.46
C LEU A 648 -8.56 7.55 -27.58
N LEU A 649 -8.45 8.44 -26.59
CA LEU A 649 -9.37 9.57 -26.45
C LEU A 649 -8.99 10.80 -27.26
N VAL A 650 -7.70 11.13 -27.38
CA VAL A 650 -7.27 12.38 -28.04
C VAL A 650 -7.78 12.50 -29.49
N PRO A 651 -7.76 11.45 -30.33
CA PRO A 651 -8.33 11.54 -31.68
C PRO A 651 -9.83 11.89 -31.71
N LEU A 652 -10.60 11.48 -30.70
CA LEU A 652 -12.01 11.85 -30.56
C LEU A 652 -12.15 13.28 -30.05
N LEU A 653 -11.40 13.65 -29.01
CA LEU A 653 -11.40 14.98 -28.43
C LEU A 653 -11.08 16.05 -29.47
N LEU A 654 -10.13 15.82 -30.39
CA LEU A 654 -9.75 16.77 -31.44
C LEU A 654 -10.83 16.95 -32.54
N LYS A 655 -11.73 15.98 -32.73
CA LYS A 655 -12.83 16.07 -33.71
C LYS A 655 -14.00 16.92 -33.21
N ILE A 656 -14.17 17.04 -31.89
CA ILE A 656 -15.26 17.79 -31.28
C ILE A 656 -15.05 19.29 -31.50
N ASP A 657 -16.06 19.96 -32.08
CA ASP A 657 -16.02 21.40 -32.30
C ASP A 657 -16.31 22.19 -31.01
N VAL A 658 -15.40 23.11 -30.68
CA VAL A 658 -15.43 23.90 -29.45
C VAL A 658 -15.45 25.39 -29.79
N ASN A 659 -16.60 26.02 -29.55
CA ASN A 659 -16.82 27.44 -29.84
C ASN A 659 -16.11 28.40 -28.86
N ASP A 660 -15.84 27.94 -27.63
CA ASP A 660 -15.15 28.74 -26.64
C ASP A 660 -13.66 28.84 -27.00
N LYS A 661 -13.17 30.07 -27.17
CA LYS A 661 -11.79 30.33 -27.62
C LYS A 661 -10.73 29.85 -26.63
N GLU A 662 -10.99 29.97 -25.32
CA GLU A 662 -10.03 29.54 -24.29
C GLU A 662 -10.00 28.01 -24.19
N VAL A 663 -11.15 27.36 -24.31
CA VAL A 663 -11.21 25.89 -24.35
C VAL A 663 -10.58 25.36 -25.64
N ARG A 664 -10.83 26.00 -26.79
CA ARG A 664 -10.19 25.64 -28.07
C ARG A 664 -8.67 25.82 -28.03
N GLN A 665 -8.18 26.85 -27.33
CA GLN A 665 -6.74 27.02 -27.11
C GLN A 665 -6.14 25.86 -26.32
N ALA A 666 -6.84 25.37 -25.28
CA ALA A 666 -6.39 24.21 -24.52
C ALA A 666 -6.49 22.90 -25.32
N GLN A 667 -7.57 22.69 -26.08
CA GLN A 667 -7.74 21.56 -26.99
C GLN A 667 -6.57 21.45 -27.99
N LYS A 668 -6.04 22.57 -28.47
CA LYS A 668 -4.88 22.60 -29.38
C LYS A 668 -3.58 22.09 -28.77
N LEU A 669 -3.44 22.05 -27.43
CA LEU A 669 -2.28 21.41 -26.81
C LEU A 669 -2.19 19.92 -27.15
N LEU A 670 -3.32 19.29 -27.46
CA LEU A 670 -3.39 17.87 -27.82
C LEU A 670 -2.98 17.61 -29.28
N GLU A 671 -2.86 18.66 -30.11
CA GLU A 671 -2.43 18.52 -31.51
C GLU A 671 -0.92 18.21 -31.55
N GLY A 672 -0.56 17.03 -32.08
CA GLY A 672 0.85 16.63 -32.22
C GLY A 672 1.54 16.20 -30.92
N TRP A 673 0.81 16.13 -29.80
CA TRP A 673 1.30 15.50 -28.58
C TRP A 673 1.50 14.00 -28.82
N ASP A 674 2.60 13.45 -28.31
CA ASP A 674 3.02 12.06 -28.43
C ASP A 674 2.43 11.13 -27.35
N TYR A 675 1.52 11.67 -26.54
CA TYR A 675 0.82 10.97 -25.46
C TYR A 675 1.70 10.58 -24.26
N THR A 676 2.91 11.17 -24.14
CA THR A 676 3.76 10.97 -22.96
C THR A 676 3.37 11.91 -21.82
N GLN A 677 3.33 11.36 -20.61
CA GLN A 677 2.99 12.07 -19.38
C GLN A 677 4.23 12.64 -18.68
N ASP A 678 5.10 13.31 -19.42
CA ASP A 678 6.30 13.92 -18.83
C ASP A 678 5.92 15.06 -17.87
N ALA A 679 6.72 15.24 -16.82
CA ALA A 679 6.44 16.21 -15.77
C ALA A 679 6.29 17.63 -16.34
N ASP A 680 6.96 17.98 -17.43
CA ASP A 680 6.88 19.29 -18.07
C ASP A 680 5.81 19.46 -19.15
N SER A 681 5.01 18.43 -19.40
CA SER A 681 3.99 18.45 -20.45
C SER A 681 2.73 19.23 -20.04
N ALA A 682 2.45 20.32 -20.76
CA ALA A 682 1.19 21.04 -20.67
C ALA A 682 0.02 20.22 -21.24
N ALA A 683 0.27 19.46 -22.30
CA ALA A 683 -0.72 18.60 -22.94
C ALA A 683 -1.18 17.47 -22.02
N ALA A 684 -0.25 16.84 -21.29
CA ALA A 684 -0.58 15.84 -20.27
C ALA A 684 -1.41 16.43 -19.14
N ALA A 685 -1.05 17.63 -18.64
CA ALA A 685 -1.85 18.32 -17.63
C ALA A 685 -3.28 18.57 -18.10
N TYR A 686 -3.46 19.03 -19.35
CA TYR A 686 -4.78 19.23 -19.91
C TYR A 686 -5.53 17.92 -20.09
N PHE A 687 -4.91 16.91 -20.71
CA PHE A 687 -5.51 15.61 -20.95
C PHE A 687 -6.00 14.95 -19.66
N ASN A 688 -5.18 14.88 -18.61
CA ASN A 688 -5.58 14.26 -17.34
C ASN A 688 -6.73 15.00 -16.66
N SER A 689 -6.76 16.33 -16.79
CA SER A 689 -7.90 17.12 -16.31
C SER A 689 -9.17 16.82 -17.11
N VAL A 690 -9.08 16.62 -18.42
CA VAL A 690 -10.21 16.16 -19.25
C VAL A 690 -10.64 14.75 -18.85
N TRP A 691 -9.71 13.81 -18.72
CA TRP A 691 -9.96 12.42 -18.32
C TRP A 691 -10.73 12.35 -16.99
N ARG A 692 -10.21 13.03 -15.97
CA ARG A 692 -10.87 13.16 -14.68
C ARG A 692 -12.29 13.70 -14.80
N ASN A 693 -12.50 14.77 -15.58
CA ASN A 693 -13.83 15.37 -15.72
C ASN A 693 -14.78 14.49 -16.54
N ILE A 694 -14.30 13.71 -17.51
CA ILE A 694 -15.09 12.68 -18.19
C ILE A 694 -15.62 11.68 -17.16
N LEU A 695 -14.73 11.13 -16.32
CA LEU A 695 -15.09 10.12 -15.34
C LEU A 695 -16.07 10.63 -14.28
N LYS A 696 -15.84 11.83 -13.76
CA LYS A 696 -16.73 12.45 -12.78
C LYS A 696 -18.14 12.66 -13.34
N LEU A 697 -18.24 13.20 -14.55
CA LEU A 697 -19.53 13.49 -15.18
C LEU A 697 -20.26 12.22 -15.63
N ALA A 698 -19.54 11.27 -16.22
CA ALA A 698 -20.14 10.06 -16.75
C ALA A 698 -20.55 9.09 -15.64
N PHE A 699 -19.73 8.93 -14.60
CA PHE A 699 -19.90 7.91 -13.56
C PHE A 699 -19.94 8.48 -12.14
N GLY A 700 -18.94 9.26 -11.74
CA GLY A 700 -18.75 9.68 -10.34
C GLY A 700 -19.96 10.39 -9.72
N ASP A 701 -20.61 11.28 -10.47
CA ASP A 701 -21.82 11.99 -10.00
C ASP A 701 -23.06 11.10 -9.86
N LYS A 702 -23.00 9.86 -10.37
CA LYS A 702 -24.05 8.84 -10.31
C LYS A 702 -23.79 7.78 -9.23
N LEU A 703 -22.59 7.75 -8.66
CA LEU A 703 -22.22 6.83 -7.59
C LEU A 703 -22.88 7.22 -6.25
N PRO A 704 -23.15 6.23 -5.38
CA PRO A 704 -23.64 6.48 -4.03
C PRO A 704 -22.63 7.29 -3.22
N LYS A 705 -23.10 8.00 -2.19
CA LYS A 705 -22.27 8.88 -1.37
C LYS A 705 -21.11 8.14 -0.69
N GLU A 706 -21.28 6.87 -0.41
CA GLU A 706 -20.27 5.99 0.18
C GLU A 706 -19.05 5.80 -0.72
N LEU A 707 -19.17 5.99 -2.04
CA LEU A 707 -18.06 5.86 -3.00
C LEU A 707 -17.51 7.23 -3.46
N ARG A 708 -18.11 8.33 -3.00
CA ARG A 708 -17.74 9.70 -3.42
C ARG A 708 -16.87 10.37 -2.37
N VAL A 709 -15.99 11.26 -2.83
CA VAL A 709 -15.06 12.03 -1.99
C VAL A 709 -15.80 12.72 -0.85
N GLU A 710 -15.25 12.64 0.35
CA GLU A 710 -15.79 13.25 1.54
C GLU A 710 -16.13 14.74 1.32
N GLY A 711 -17.31 15.16 1.77
CA GLY A 711 -17.77 16.54 1.60
C GLY A 711 -18.19 16.91 0.17
N GLN A 712 -18.01 16.06 -0.84
CA GLN A 712 -18.55 16.28 -2.18
C GLN A 712 -20.08 16.14 -2.16
N CYS A 713 -20.80 17.26 -2.07
CA CYS A 713 -22.25 17.25 -1.99
C CYS A 713 -22.92 17.40 -3.35
N LEU A 714 -23.83 16.48 -3.67
CA LEU A 714 -24.67 16.50 -4.87
C LEU A 714 -26.14 16.61 -4.49
N SER A 715 -26.93 17.26 -5.36
CA SER A 715 -28.39 17.23 -5.26
C SER A 715 -28.90 16.08 -6.12
N VAL A 716 -29.46 15.06 -5.49
CA VAL A 716 -29.81 13.77 -6.09
C VAL A 716 -31.24 13.39 -5.76
N GLU A 717 -31.81 12.45 -6.51
CA GLU A 717 -33.10 11.84 -6.16
C GLU A 717 -32.94 10.95 -4.90
N PRO A 718 -33.95 10.94 -4.01
CA PRO A 718 -33.92 10.08 -2.83
C PRO A 718 -33.91 8.60 -3.22
N VAL A 719 -33.19 7.78 -2.46
CA VAL A 719 -33.18 6.32 -2.66
C VAL A 719 -34.54 5.75 -2.25
N GLY A 720 -35.13 4.87 -3.08
CA GLY A 720 -36.34 4.11 -2.73
C GLY A 720 -37.68 4.83 -2.94
N THR A 721 -37.76 5.85 -3.79
CA THR A 721 -39.03 6.53 -4.09
C THR A 721 -39.99 5.62 -4.87
N THR A 722 -41.08 5.19 -4.23
CA THR A 722 -42.25 4.55 -4.85
C THR A 722 -43.40 5.53 -5.13
N GLY A 723 -43.16 6.84 -4.92
CA GLY A 723 -44.12 7.91 -5.16
C GLY A 723 -44.22 8.35 -6.63
N PRO A 724 -45.23 9.16 -7.00
CA PRO A 724 -45.35 9.70 -8.36
C PRO A 724 -44.10 10.51 -8.74
N ALA A 725 -43.61 10.35 -9.97
CA ALA A 725 -42.44 11.05 -10.52
C ALA A 725 -42.58 12.59 -10.61
N ASP A 726 -43.73 13.13 -10.21
CA ASP A 726 -44.13 14.53 -10.40
C ASP A 726 -43.78 15.43 -9.21
N GLU A 727 -43.25 14.89 -8.11
CA GLU A 727 -42.73 15.66 -6.98
C GLU A 727 -41.19 15.74 -7.01
N ASP A 728 -40.65 16.91 -7.36
CA ASP A 728 -39.21 17.21 -7.43
C ASP A 728 -38.58 17.31 -6.02
N GLN A 729 -38.63 16.23 -5.25
CA GLN A 729 -38.06 16.14 -3.89
C GLN A 729 -36.58 15.74 -3.94
N ARG A 730 -35.72 16.60 -4.48
CA ARG A 730 -34.26 16.34 -4.48
C ARG A 730 -33.68 16.48 -3.07
N VAL A 731 -32.80 15.56 -2.70
CA VAL A 731 -32.05 15.59 -1.44
C VAL A 731 -30.59 15.94 -1.68
N ARG A 732 -29.95 16.56 -0.68
CA ARG A 732 -28.51 16.83 -0.71
C ARG A 732 -27.77 15.68 -0.04
N GLU A 733 -26.89 15.02 -0.78
CA GLU A 733 -26.05 13.93 -0.28
C GLU A 733 -24.57 14.26 -0.46
N CYS A 734 -23.82 14.23 0.64
CA CYS A 734 -22.39 14.47 0.65
C CYS A 734 -21.63 13.16 0.70
N GLY A 735 -20.56 13.06 -0.10
CA GLY A 735 -19.67 11.91 -0.11
C GLY A 735 -19.05 11.64 1.25
N LYS A 736 -18.54 10.43 1.43
CA LYS A 736 -18.08 9.89 2.72
C LYS A 736 -16.70 9.22 2.68
N ARG A 737 -16.12 9.04 1.51
CA ARG A 737 -14.88 8.29 1.33
C ARG A 737 -13.70 9.22 1.13
N ASP A 738 -12.55 8.84 1.64
CA ASP A 738 -11.33 9.61 1.43
C ASP A 738 -10.99 9.83 -0.04
N ALA A 739 -10.29 10.93 -0.30
CA ALA A 739 -10.08 11.43 -1.66
C ALA A 739 -9.28 10.44 -2.52
N ASP A 740 -8.32 9.73 -1.94
CA ASP A 740 -7.48 8.73 -2.60
C ASP A 740 -8.16 7.36 -2.73
N GLN A 741 -9.20 7.07 -1.94
CA GLN A 741 -9.99 5.83 -2.00
C GLN A 741 -11.29 5.96 -2.83
N ALA A 742 -11.75 7.18 -3.08
CA ALA A 742 -13.00 7.44 -3.78
C ALA A 742 -12.99 6.96 -5.24
N GLN A 743 -14.18 6.67 -5.78
CA GLN A 743 -14.39 6.23 -7.15
C GLN A 743 -15.08 7.33 -7.97
N PRO A 744 -14.83 7.43 -9.29
CA PRO A 744 -13.85 6.68 -10.08
C PRO A 744 -12.39 7.10 -9.85
N ASP A 745 -11.48 6.16 -9.61
CA ASP A 745 -10.03 6.43 -9.45
C ASP A 745 -9.33 6.83 -10.77
N GLY A 746 -9.81 6.34 -11.90
CA GLY A 746 -9.30 6.67 -13.24
C GLY A 746 -8.23 5.74 -13.79
N GLY A 747 -8.02 4.60 -13.15
CA GLY A 747 -7.05 3.58 -13.53
C GLY A 747 -7.47 2.68 -14.68
N ASP A 748 -6.79 1.54 -14.78
CA ASP A 748 -6.94 0.59 -15.88
C ASP A 748 -8.38 0.03 -15.99
N ARG A 749 -9.07 -0.16 -14.85
CA ARG A 749 -10.50 -0.53 -14.85
C ARG A 749 -11.35 0.51 -15.56
N TRP A 750 -11.21 1.78 -15.20
CA TRP A 750 -12.02 2.85 -15.79
C TRP A 750 -11.66 3.13 -17.24
N PHE A 751 -10.40 2.90 -17.63
CA PHE A 751 -10.02 2.85 -19.03
C PHE A 751 -10.82 1.79 -19.78
N GLU A 752 -10.94 0.57 -19.25
CA GLU A 752 -11.74 -0.48 -19.88
C GLU A 752 -13.24 -0.23 -19.87
N VAL A 753 -13.79 0.33 -18.79
CA VAL A 753 -15.19 0.77 -18.72
C VAL A 753 -15.47 1.75 -19.85
N VAL A 754 -14.69 2.83 -19.97
CA VAL A 754 -14.87 3.85 -21.00
C VAL A 754 -14.67 3.28 -22.39
N ARG A 755 -13.61 2.49 -22.62
CA ARG A 755 -13.31 1.91 -23.93
C ARG A 755 -14.45 1.06 -24.47
N ARG A 756 -15.14 0.30 -23.63
CA ARG A 756 -16.25 -0.58 -24.08
C ARG A 756 -17.48 0.19 -24.55
N ILE A 757 -17.72 1.38 -24.01
CA ILE A 757 -18.89 2.20 -24.33
C ILE A 757 -18.57 3.39 -25.24
N ILE A 758 -17.29 3.61 -25.58
CA ILE A 758 -16.84 4.82 -26.28
C ILE A 758 -17.49 4.98 -27.67
N ASP A 759 -17.76 3.89 -28.37
CA ASP A 759 -18.33 3.91 -29.72
C ASP A 759 -19.87 4.07 -29.72
N ASP A 760 -20.51 3.90 -28.57
CA ASP A 760 -21.94 4.12 -28.36
C ASP A 760 -22.18 5.57 -27.90
N GLU A 761 -22.38 6.47 -28.87
CA GLU A 761 -22.52 7.92 -28.62
C GLU A 761 -23.72 8.28 -27.75
N ASP A 762 -24.76 7.46 -27.77
CA ASP A 762 -26.04 7.66 -27.07
C ASP A 762 -26.14 6.83 -25.78
N ASN A 763 -25.03 6.22 -25.32
CA ASN A 763 -25.02 5.41 -24.11
C ASN A 763 -25.52 6.21 -22.88
N ASP A 764 -26.34 5.58 -22.04
CA ASP A 764 -26.95 6.22 -20.86
C ASP A 764 -25.91 6.80 -19.87
N TRP A 765 -24.69 6.24 -19.84
CA TRP A 765 -23.59 6.76 -19.02
C TRP A 765 -23.11 8.14 -19.47
N TRP A 766 -23.37 8.57 -20.71
CA TRP A 766 -23.02 9.91 -21.18
C TRP A 766 -24.00 11.01 -20.78
N SER A 767 -25.14 10.64 -20.22
CA SER A 767 -26.15 11.61 -19.81
C SER A 767 -25.77 12.34 -18.52
N THR A 768 -26.03 13.65 -18.46
CA THR A 768 -25.98 14.44 -17.22
C THR A 768 -27.19 15.38 -17.13
N PRO A 769 -27.82 15.50 -15.95
CA PRO A 769 -29.00 16.34 -15.80
C PRO A 769 -28.67 17.82 -15.92
N LYS A 770 -29.69 18.61 -16.28
CA LYS A 770 -29.61 20.07 -16.25
C LYS A 770 -29.32 20.57 -14.84
N THR A 771 -28.41 21.52 -14.71
CA THR A 771 -28.15 22.25 -13.46
C THR A 771 -28.61 23.71 -13.58
N ARG A 772 -28.47 24.49 -12.50
CA ARG A 772 -28.77 25.93 -12.52
C ARG A 772 -27.96 26.70 -13.57
N THR A 773 -26.73 26.26 -13.85
CA THR A 773 -25.76 26.98 -14.69
C THR A 773 -25.42 26.26 -15.98
N GLN A 774 -25.84 24.99 -16.15
CA GLN A 774 -25.48 24.16 -17.29
C GLN A 774 -26.69 23.42 -17.83
N LYS A 775 -26.74 23.24 -19.16
CA LYS A 775 -27.78 22.46 -19.83
C LYS A 775 -27.58 20.96 -19.55
N ALA A 776 -28.64 20.18 -19.74
CA ALA A 776 -28.51 18.74 -19.83
C ALA A 776 -27.59 18.38 -21.02
N VAL A 777 -26.99 17.21 -20.91
CA VAL A 777 -26.12 16.59 -21.91
C VAL A 777 -26.61 15.16 -22.06
N ASP A 778 -26.77 14.70 -23.29
CA ASP A 778 -27.38 13.39 -23.56
C ASP A 778 -26.50 12.49 -24.46
N THR A 779 -25.36 13.00 -24.94
CA THR A 779 -24.45 12.27 -25.83
C THR A 779 -22.99 12.35 -25.36
N ARG A 780 -22.16 11.38 -25.80
CA ARG A 780 -20.71 11.33 -25.54
C ARG A 780 -20.02 12.63 -25.89
N ASP A 781 -20.23 13.15 -27.10
CA ASP A 781 -19.52 14.31 -27.60
C ASP A 781 -19.89 15.59 -26.85
N GLU A 782 -21.16 15.72 -26.44
CA GLU A 782 -21.60 16.81 -25.58
C GLU A 782 -20.98 16.71 -24.18
N LEU A 783 -20.85 15.50 -23.61
CA LEU A 783 -20.19 15.27 -22.32
C LEU A 783 -18.70 15.58 -22.41
N PHE A 784 -18.03 15.13 -23.46
CA PHE A 784 -16.60 15.38 -23.68
C PHE A 784 -16.33 16.87 -23.89
N LYS A 785 -17.20 17.56 -24.62
CA LYS A 785 -17.15 19.03 -24.76
C LYS A 785 -17.31 19.74 -23.41
N ARG A 786 -18.21 19.24 -22.55
CA ARG A 786 -18.37 19.75 -21.18
C ARG A 786 -17.13 19.46 -20.34
N ALA A 787 -16.58 18.26 -20.38
CA ALA A 787 -15.37 17.88 -19.67
C ALA A 787 -14.15 18.72 -20.09
N MET A 788 -13.97 18.98 -21.40
CA MET A 788 -12.93 19.88 -21.92
C MET A 788 -13.02 21.30 -21.39
N ARG A 789 -14.25 21.81 -21.27
CA ARG A 789 -14.49 23.12 -20.65
C ARG A 789 -14.15 23.07 -19.16
N ASP A 790 -14.71 22.12 -18.43
CA ASP A 790 -14.55 22.05 -16.97
C ASP A 790 -13.06 21.85 -16.60
N ALA A 791 -12.31 21.06 -17.38
CA ALA A 791 -10.85 20.94 -17.29
C ALA A 791 -10.11 22.27 -17.51
N ARG A 792 -10.49 23.06 -18.53
CA ARG A 792 -9.89 24.38 -18.77
C ARG A 792 -10.11 25.32 -17.57
N TRP A 793 -11.30 25.32 -16.98
CA TRP A 793 -11.60 26.12 -15.79
C TRP A 793 -10.78 25.66 -14.59
N GLU A 794 -10.71 24.35 -14.38
CA GLU A 794 -9.97 23.74 -13.27
C GLU A 794 -8.47 24.07 -13.33
N LEU A 795 -7.84 23.92 -14.49
CA LEU A 795 -6.43 24.26 -14.68
C LEU A 795 -6.17 25.77 -14.61
N THR A 796 -7.13 26.60 -15.03
CA THR A 796 -7.04 28.05 -14.82
C THR A 796 -6.96 28.38 -13.33
N ALA A 797 -7.77 27.70 -12.50
CA ALA A 797 -7.77 27.90 -11.06
C ALA A 797 -6.50 27.36 -10.38
N LYS A 798 -6.00 26.20 -10.81
CA LYS A 798 -4.85 25.53 -10.16
C LYS A 798 -3.48 26.01 -10.65
N LEU A 799 -3.32 26.26 -11.95
CA LEU A 799 -2.03 26.54 -12.58
C LEU A 799 -1.88 27.98 -13.08
N GLY A 800 -3.00 28.65 -13.35
CA GLY A 800 -3.08 30.02 -13.86
C GLY A 800 -3.78 30.11 -15.22
N LYS A 801 -4.23 31.31 -15.58
CA LYS A 801 -4.92 31.57 -16.86
C LYS A 801 -4.05 31.32 -18.08
N ASP A 802 -2.76 31.64 -17.95
CA ASP A 802 -1.76 31.50 -19.01
C ASP A 802 -1.36 30.04 -19.20
N ILE A 803 -1.63 29.52 -20.39
CA ILE A 803 -1.46 28.12 -20.75
C ILE A 803 0.00 27.70 -20.85
N ASP A 804 0.90 28.65 -21.14
CA ASP A 804 2.34 28.38 -21.25
C ASP A 804 2.97 28.06 -19.89
N THR A 805 2.24 28.32 -18.80
CA THR A 805 2.66 27.96 -17.43
C THR A 805 2.20 26.56 -17.02
N TRP A 806 1.36 25.91 -17.81
CA TRP A 806 0.79 24.60 -17.48
C TRP A 806 1.84 23.51 -17.63
N ASN A 807 1.84 22.58 -16.69
CA ASN A 807 2.88 21.57 -16.54
C ASN A 807 2.31 20.45 -15.65
N TRP A 808 2.42 19.21 -16.10
CA TRP A 808 1.84 18.06 -15.41
C TRP A 808 2.35 17.93 -13.98
N GLY A 809 3.66 18.00 -13.78
CA GLY A 809 4.31 17.92 -12.47
C GLY A 809 4.00 19.08 -11.53
N ARG A 810 3.39 20.19 -11.99
CA ARG A 810 2.83 21.22 -11.09
C ARG A 810 1.54 20.78 -10.43
N LEU A 811 0.81 19.82 -11.03
CA LEU A 811 -0.36 19.15 -10.44
C LEU A 811 0.07 17.85 -9.76
N HIS A 812 0.86 17.06 -10.47
CA HIS A 812 1.34 15.73 -10.11
C HIS A 812 2.55 15.80 -9.21
N ARG A 813 2.28 15.96 -7.92
CA ARG A 813 3.29 16.19 -6.89
C ARG A 813 3.31 15.06 -5.89
N LEU A 814 4.53 14.58 -5.62
CA LEU A 814 4.81 13.66 -4.53
C LEU A 814 5.22 14.43 -3.28
N PHE A 815 4.50 14.18 -2.19
CA PHE A 815 4.89 14.55 -0.84
C PHE A 815 5.20 13.28 -0.07
N LEU A 816 6.38 13.23 0.54
CA LEU A 816 6.76 12.12 1.39
C LEU A 816 6.44 12.48 2.83
N LYS A 817 5.49 11.76 3.42
CA LYS A 817 5.01 12.00 4.78
C LYS A 817 5.50 10.89 5.71
N ASN A 818 5.86 11.28 6.93
CA ASN A 818 6.05 10.35 8.02
C ASN A 818 4.68 9.91 8.55
N GLN A 819 4.41 8.60 8.57
CA GLN A 819 3.06 8.06 8.77
C GLN A 819 2.51 8.17 10.20
N THR A 820 3.25 8.78 11.12
CA THR A 820 2.78 9.01 12.49
C THR A 820 2.69 10.50 12.80
N LEU A 821 3.77 11.09 13.29
CA LEU A 821 3.82 12.51 13.68
C LEU A 821 3.85 13.43 12.45
N GLY A 822 4.10 12.89 11.26
CA GLY A 822 4.03 13.62 9.99
C GLY A 822 2.61 13.79 9.44
N THR A 823 1.64 12.97 9.86
CA THR A 823 0.23 13.05 9.46
C THR A 823 -0.63 13.66 10.57
N GLU A 824 -0.48 13.16 11.80
CA GLU A 824 -1.32 13.55 12.95
C GLU A 824 -0.63 14.52 13.93
N GLY A 825 0.69 14.66 13.84
CA GLY A 825 1.44 15.52 14.76
C GLY A 825 1.17 17.02 14.55
N PRO A 826 1.50 17.88 15.52
CA PRO A 826 1.42 19.33 15.34
C PRO A 826 2.19 19.80 14.10
N GLY A 827 1.67 20.82 13.40
CA GLY A 827 2.21 21.23 12.09
C GLY A 827 3.71 21.57 12.03
N PHE A 828 4.35 21.93 13.15
CA PHE A 828 5.80 22.09 13.19
C PHE A 828 6.56 20.76 13.10
N LEU A 829 6.04 19.67 13.68
CA LEU A 829 6.59 18.32 13.53
C LEU A 829 6.38 17.80 12.11
N GLN A 830 5.19 18.00 11.53
CA GLN A 830 4.93 17.67 10.14
C GLN A 830 5.93 18.35 9.19
N TYR A 831 6.22 19.64 9.42
CA TYR A 831 7.24 20.36 8.66
C TYR A 831 8.67 19.81 8.86
N MET A 832 8.99 19.34 10.07
CA MET A 832 10.31 18.78 10.38
C MET A 832 10.53 17.39 9.77
N LEU A 833 9.49 16.55 9.77
CA LEU A 833 9.56 15.16 9.35
C LEU A 833 9.31 15.00 7.84
N ASN A 834 8.31 15.68 7.29
CA ASN A 834 7.89 15.48 5.91
C ASN A 834 8.83 16.16 4.89
N ARG A 835 8.84 15.68 3.65
CA ARG A 835 9.66 16.22 2.56
C ARG A 835 8.86 16.40 1.27
N GLY A 836 9.40 17.23 0.38
CA GLY A 836 8.83 17.52 -0.94
C GLY A 836 8.33 18.97 -1.08
N PRO A 837 7.57 19.27 -2.14
CA PRO A 837 7.12 18.35 -3.18
C PRO A 837 8.15 18.06 -4.27
N TRP A 838 8.12 16.83 -4.80
CA TRP A 838 8.73 16.48 -6.09
C TRP A 838 7.71 16.52 -7.21
N LYS A 839 8.12 17.00 -8.39
CA LYS A 839 7.26 17.05 -9.58
C LYS A 839 7.49 15.81 -10.41
N LEU A 840 6.47 14.97 -10.60
CA LEU A 840 6.62 13.68 -11.27
C LEU A 840 5.92 13.67 -12.63
N GLY A 841 6.51 12.91 -13.56
CA GLY A 841 5.82 12.43 -14.76
C GLY A 841 5.12 11.10 -14.45
N GLY A 842 4.59 10.46 -15.49
CA GLY A 842 3.88 9.18 -15.39
C GLY A 842 2.39 9.36 -15.07
N GLY A 843 1.75 8.26 -14.72
CA GLY A 843 0.34 8.17 -14.34
C GLY A 843 -0.07 6.75 -13.98
N GLU A 844 -1.29 6.60 -13.46
CA GLU A 844 -1.83 5.36 -12.89
C GLU A 844 -1.70 4.12 -13.80
N ALA A 845 -2.06 4.25 -15.08
CA ALA A 845 -2.04 3.15 -16.05
C ALA A 845 -0.78 3.12 -16.95
N THR A 846 0.26 3.92 -16.64
CA THR A 846 1.53 3.94 -17.40
C THR A 846 2.56 2.98 -16.78
N VAL A 847 3.62 2.60 -17.50
CA VAL A 847 4.66 1.73 -16.92
C VAL A 847 5.38 2.43 -15.77
N ASN A 848 5.73 3.71 -15.95
CA ASN A 848 6.19 4.58 -14.86
C ASN A 848 5.00 5.00 -13.99
N ALA A 849 4.53 4.06 -13.19
CA ALA A 849 3.26 4.17 -12.52
C ALA A 849 3.36 5.06 -11.27
N THR A 850 3.05 6.33 -11.47
CA THR A 850 2.89 7.34 -10.42
C THR A 850 1.39 7.62 -10.30
N GLY A 851 0.76 6.98 -9.32
CA GLY A 851 -0.69 6.96 -9.15
C GLY A 851 -1.25 8.22 -8.55
N TRP A 852 -2.44 8.60 -8.99
CA TRP A 852 -3.24 9.71 -8.50
C TRP A 852 -4.72 9.33 -8.65
N ASN A 853 -5.61 9.89 -7.83
CA ASN A 853 -7.04 9.54 -7.87
C ASN A 853 -7.87 10.61 -8.61
N ALA A 854 -8.52 10.24 -9.70
CA ALA A 854 -9.38 11.12 -10.50
C ALA A 854 -10.63 11.62 -9.75
N ALA A 855 -11.16 10.90 -8.77
CA ALA A 855 -12.19 11.45 -7.89
C ALA A 855 -11.60 12.50 -6.94
N GLY A 856 -10.44 12.22 -6.33
CA GLY A 856 -9.82 13.02 -5.26
C GLY A 856 -8.96 14.21 -5.68
N GLY A 857 -7.92 14.00 -6.48
CA GLY A 857 -6.81 14.97 -6.58
C GLY A 857 -5.97 14.82 -7.84
N TYR A 858 -4.87 15.56 -7.93
CA TYR A 858 -3.77 15.21 -8.84
C TYR A 858 -2.50 14.89 -8.03
N GLU A 859 -2.60 14.90 -6.70
CA GLU A 859 -1.47 14.56 -5.85
C GLU A 859 -1.16 13.08 -6.04
N VAL A 860 0.13 12.77 -5.99
CA VAL A 860 0.61 11.41 -6.14
C VAL A 860 0.35 10.67 -4.83
N VAL A 861 -0.39 9.58 -4.90
CA VAL A 861 -0.81 8.78 -3.73
C VAL A 861 0.03 7.51 -3.58
N TRP A 862 0.46 6.90 -4.69
CA TRP A 862 1.31 5.72 -4.70
C TRP A 862 2.32 5.79 -5.85
N VAL A 863 3.46 5.13 -5.69
CA VAL A 863 4.61 5.20 -6.61
C VAL A 863 5.40 3.90 -6.60
N PRO A 864 6.33 3.66 -7.56
CA PRO A 864 7.23 2.52 -7.46
C PRO A 864 8.19 2.76 -6.30
N SER A 865 7.96 2.02 -5.22
CA SER A 865 8.58 2.21 -3.89
C SER A 865 10.06 1.81 -3.87
N MET A 866 10.44 0.94 -4.79
CA MET A 866 11.82 0.64 -5.16
C MET A 866 11.88 0.29 -6.65
N ARG A 867 13.09 0.25 -7.23
CA ARG A 867 13.33 -0.31 -8.57
C ARG A 867 14.61 -1.11 -8.55
N MET A 868 14.62 -2.26 -9.22
CA MET A 868 15.84 -2.98 -9.53
C MET A 868 15.89 -3.49 -10.96
N VAL A 869 17.12 -3.68 -11.44
CA VAL A 869 17.47 -4.46 -12.63
C VAL A 869 18.67 -5.33 -12.27
N VAL A 870 18.44 -6.63 -12.09
CA VAL A 870 19.48 -7.60 -11.77
C VAL A 870 20.10 -8.15 -13.05
N ASN A 871 21.43 -8.20 -13.08
CA ASN A 871 22.23 -8.67 -14.20
C ASN A 871 22.89 -10.01 -13.85
N LEU A 872 22.30 -11.11 -14.30
CA LEU A 872 22.77 -12.47 -13.98
C LEU A 872 24.09 -12.83 -14.70
N GLY A 873 24.56 -11.99 -15.62
CA GLY A 873 25.89 -12.13 -16.22
C GLY A 873 27.01 -11.51 -15.40
N ASP A 874 26.70 -10.56 -14.51
CA ASP A 874 27.63 -9.86 -13.63
C ASP A 874 26.83 -9.10 -12.57
N LEU A 875 26.73 -9.67 -11.35
CA LEU A 875 25.91 -9.11 -10.28
C LEU A 875 26.37 -7.70 -9.87
N ASP A 876 27.66 -7.38 -9.99
CA ASP A 876 28.21 -6.04 -9.71
C ASP A 876 27.79 -4.97 -10.75
N LYS A 877 27.19 -5.40 -11.88
CA LYS A 877 26.55 -4.51 -12.87
C LYS A 877 25.05 -4.35 -12.66
N SER A 878 24.47 -5.01 -11.67
CA SER A 878 23.07 -4.83 -11.30
C SER A 878 22.82 -3.40 -10.83
N LYS A 879 21.56 -2.97 -10.90
CA LYS A 879 21.12 -1.62 -10.59
C LYS A 879 19.93 -1.63 -9.66
N TRP A 880 19.86 -0.67 -8.75
CA TRP A 880 18.78 -0.56 -7.78
C TRP A 880 18.55 0.90 -7.37
N ILE A 881 17.39 1.21 -6.80
CA ILE A 881 17.16 2.44 -6.03
C ILE A 881 15.98 2.26 -5.08
N ASN A 882 15.96 3.00 -3.96
CA ASN A 882 14.82 3.09 -3.07
C ASN A 882 14.15 4.48 -3.20
N LEU A 883 12.86 4.59 -2.88
CA LEU A 883 12.12 5.87 -2.91
C LEU A 883 12.74 6.93 -1.99
N THR A 884 13.19 6.50 -0.82
CA THR A 884 13.83 7.33 0.22
C THR A 884 15.26 6.84 0.47
N GLY A 885 15.90 7.28 1.54
CA GLY A 885 17.20 6.71 1.95
C GLY A 885 17.09 5.53 2.93
N ALA A 886 18.24 5.05 3.40
CA ALA A 886 18.37 3.89 4.29
C ALA A 886 17.91 4.15 5.74
N SER A 887 17.94 5.40 6.20
CA SER A 887 17.69 5.77 7.60
C SER A 887 16.25 6.24 7.82
N GLY A 888 15.66 5.86 8.96
CA GLY A 888 14.39 6.38 9.47
C GLY A 888 14.55 7.66 10.30
N HIS A 889 15.76 7.95 10.78
CA HIS A 889 16.05 9.15 11.56
C HIS A 889 15.90 10.43 10.76
N ALA A 890 15.00 11.31 11.21
CA ALA A 890 14.87 12.65 10.65
C ALA A 890 16.21 13.39 10.66
N TYR A 891 16.55 14.04 9.55
CA TYR A 891 17.80 14.80 9.33
C TYR A 891 19.08 13.96 9.22
N ASN A 892 19.02 12.63 9.28
CA ASN A 892 20.14 11.81 8.84
C ASN A 892 20.42 12.08 7.35
N ALA A 893 21.69 12.00 6.95
CA ALA A 893 22.09 12.20 5.56
C ALA A 893 21.37 11.22 4.62
N HIS A 894 21.07 10.02 5.09
CA HIS A 894 20.40 8.94 4.36
C HIS A 894 18.89 8.88 4.62
N TYR A 895 18.23 10.00 4.90
CA TYR A 895 16.77 10.05 5.05
C TYR A 895 16.05 10.15 3.70
N THR A 896 16.57 10.97 2.77
CA THR A 896 15.98 11.22 1.42
C THR A 896 17.03 11.44 0.33
N ASP A 897 18.28 11.01 0.55
CA ASP A 897 19.40 11.20 -0.39
C ASP A 897 19.24 10.47 -1.74
N GLN A 898 18.33 9.50 -1.83
CA GLN A 898 18.02 8.81 -3.08
C GLN A 898 16.84 9.41 -3.85
N THR A 899 15.95 10.17 -3.19
CA THR A 899 14.64 10.56 -3.76
C THR A 899 14.76 11.40 -5.04
N ASP A 900 15.75 12.31 -5.11
CA ASP A 900 15.99 13.12 -6.31
C ASP A 900 16.44 12.30 -7.52
N LYS A 901 17.18 11.21 -7.27
CA LYS A 901 17.65 10.28 -8.31
C LYS A 901 16.50 9.38 -8.76
N TRP A 902 15.76 8.87 -7.79
CA TRP A 902 14.55 8.10 -8.01
C TRP A 902 13.54 8.87 -8.86
N ALA A 903 13.29 10.15 -8.56
CA ALA A 903 12.34 10.99 -9.30
C ALA A 903 12.78 11.24 -10.76
N LYS A 904 14.07 11.11 -11.05
CA LYS A 904 14.65 11.23 -12.41
C LYS A 904 14.77 9.88 -13.12
N GLY A 905 14.41 8.77 -12.47
CA GLY A 905 14.62 7.42 -13.00
C GLY A 905 16.08 7.01 -13.10
N GLU A 906 16.96 7.60 -12.27
CA GLU A 906 18.34 7.16 -12.11
C GLU A 906 18.38 5.94 -11.18
N LEU A 907 19.26 4.97 -11.46
CA LEU A 907 19.53 3.84 -10.58
C LEU A 907 20.98 3.87 -10.09
N LEU A 908 21.18 3.37 -8.88
CA LEU A 908 22.47 3.17 -8.23
C LEU A 908 23.07 1.83 -8.62
N THR A 909 24.39 1.70 -8.51
CA THR A 909 25.08 0.40 -8.71
C THR A 909 24.79 -0.52 -7.54
N TRP A 910 24.58 -1.79 -7.83
CA TRP A 910 24.48 -2.84 -6.83
C TRP A 910 25.81 -3.58 -6.72
N SER A 911 26.60 -3.27 -5.71
CA SER A 911 27.83 -4.01 -5.42
C SER A 911 27.50 -5.26 -4.62
N PHE A 912 27.98 -6.41 -5.07
CA PHE A 912 27.69 -7.71 -4.44
C PHE A 912 28.95 -8.50 -4.12
N SER A 913 29.93 -8.57 -5.05
CA SER A 913 31.17 -9.28 -4.77
C SER A 913 31.96 -8.61 -3.64
N ASP A 914 32.70 -9.39 -2.85
CA ASP A 914 33.55 -8.87 -1.76
C ASP A 914 34.42 -7.69 -2.20
N LYS A 915 34.95 -7.75 -3.42
CA LYS A 915 35.81 -6.71 -3.98
C LYS A 915 35.02 -5.45 -4.31
N ALA A 916 33.82 -5.58 -4.90
CA ALA A 916 32.97 -4.44 -5.22
C ALA A 916 32.46 -3.77 -3.94
N VAL A 917 31.98 -4.57 -2.98
CA VAL A 917 31.54 -4.08 -1.67
C VAL A 917 32.67 -3.35 -0.94
N GLU A 918 33.87 -3.93 -0.87
CA GLU A 918 35.03 -3.29 -0.24
C GLU A 918 35.39 -1.96 -0.92
N SER A 919 35.30 -1.90 -2.26
CA SER A 919 35.59 -0.68 -3.02
C SER A 919 34.60 0.45 -2.75
N ASP A 920 33.32 0.12 -2.52
CA ASP A 920 32.25 1.09 -2.30
C ASP A 920 32.01 1.41 -0.82
N THR A 921 32.64 0.67 0.09
CA THR A 921 32.52 0.85 1.54
C THR A 921 33.05 2.21 1.97
N SER A 922 32.18 3.01 2.59
CA SER A 922 32.51 4.31 3.19
C SER A 922 32.73 4.18 4.71
N ASP A 923 31.96 3.30 5.34
CA ASP A 923 31.86 3.14 6.78
C ASP A 923 31.97 1.66 7.16
N THR A 924 32.67 1.37 8.26
CA THR A 924 32.86 -0.01 8.75
C THR A 924 32.68 -0.07 10.26
N LEU A 925 31.74 -0.90 10.68
CA LEU A 925 31.46 -1.23 12.07
C LEU A 925 31.76 -2.71 12.31
N LEU A 926 32.49 -3.00 13.38
CA LEU A 926 32.78 -4.36 13.82
C LEU A 926 31.98 -4.69 15.08
N LEU A 927 31.04 -5.63 14.99
CA LEU A 927 30.32 -6.18 16.14
C LEU A 927 31.14 -7.34 16.70
N LYS A 928 31.45 -7.30 17.99
CA LYS A 928 32.30 -8.29 18.68
C LYS A 928 31.51 -8.98 19.78
N PRO A 929 31.77 -10.28 20.04
CA PRO A 929 31.19 -11.00 21.17
C PRO A 929 31.66 -10.46 22.52
#